data_AF-A0A7E6D9C3-F1
#
_entry.id   AF-A0A7E6D9C3-F1
#
_cell.length_a   1.000
_cell.length_b   1.000
_cell.length_c   1.000
_cell.angle_alpha   90.00
_cell.angle_beta   90.00
_cell.angle_gamma   90.00
#
_symmetry.space_group_name_H-M   'P 1'
#
loop_
_entity.id
_entity.type
_entity.pdbx_description
1 polymer ?
#
loop_
_entity_poly.entity_id
_entity_poly.type
_entity_poly.pdbx_seq_one_letter_code
_entity_poly.pdbx_strand_id
1 'polypeptide(L)'
;MSSSTWCSPTLFQKPESVVLTLKVVHYEMGIIVCATLGLLFVVLMPVVGLCFGLCRCCNRCGGEMHQRQKRNGAFLRKCYAVSLLVTCVVISLGIISGFVANEHLRAQILQTRKLAGSNFRDLRTLLNETPSQISYVLGQYTTAKEKAFSDLDNIKSLLGGGIQEQLRPKAIPVLDDIKAMAAAIKETREALLNVNKTLGELKKSTARLSTSLQDVKTNLEQSLNDPGCSVQPERATCDDVRTTLNQLDDNTNLGQLPSLDKQIDNITHVLQTDLSSLVQEGYKSFNDIPESVQNQTVDVVSGIKSTLNSIGSHIENVKEQISIQNKLTGFSDQIDDVETYVHRTLPALEEYNSYRWLGGLVACSVLTLIVTFYYLGLLCGLCGYDRNATPTRRGCVSNTGGVFLMVGVGISFLFCWILMIIVVLSFVVGGNVEKLVCEPYQSKKLFQILDTPYLINEEWKYYLSGMVLNKPDINLTFEQVYSDCKDNKGVYTALKLENIYNISDCLDTQQFTQNVSSDFENMEVNIDNIVLLDAAGKKNLQDFISSGVDRIDYGAYLAETAKTPTKVNLLTFAHGLEEKANQLPQGSLKRSLASNAQTVRMIYHGQVVPLESPMKTLHQSIQDLQHQSSGLGVKVHSIISSLDAAQNFIANSLSSVIVQETKKYGNMIIGYFEYYLQWVKISIMEKVAACKPVATALDSVVSVFLCGYIIDPMNLFWFGIGKATLFLLPALIFAVKLAKYYRRMDSEDVYDDVETIPMKNMQTGNIGFHRHQTTQNL
;
A
#
# COMPACT_ATOMS: atom_id res chain seq x y z
N MET A 1 -25.18 67.31 -26.55
CA MET A 1 -24.79 68.60 -25.92
C MET A 1 -25.04 68.43 -24.43
N SER A 2 -24.16 68.69 -23.47
CA SER A 2 -22.76 69.06 -23.42
C SER A 2 -22.41 68.98 -21.93
N SER A 3 -21.36 68.27 -21.53
CA SER A 3 -20.79 68.41 -20.20
C SER A 3 -19.28 68.23 -20.29
N SER A 4 -18.64 69.36 -20.57
CA SER A 4 -17.39 69.85 -19.98
C SER A 4 -16.41 68.82 -19.40
N THR A 5 -15.30 68.66 -20.14
CA THR A 5 -13.93 68.48 -19.69
C THR A 5 -13.52 69.44 -18.54
N TRP A 6 -12.72 68.97 -17.57
CA TRP A 6 -11.48 69.60 -17.09
C TRP A 6 -10.67 68.62 -16.19
N CYS A 7 -9.41 68.41 -16.60
CA CYS A 7 -8.21 68.02 -15.86
C CYS A 7 -8.11 66.71 -15.04
N SER A 8 -7.26 65.83 -15.58
CA SER A 8 -6.50 64.79 -14.88
C SER A 8 -5.78 65.29 -13.63
N PRO A 9 -5.43 64.36 -12.73
CA PRO A 9 -4.05 64.11 -12.39
C PRO A 9 -3.65 62.81 -13.08
N THR A 10 -2.74 62.94 -14.04
CA THR A 10 -1.85 61.85 -14.45
C THR A 10 -1.34 61.17 -13.20
N LEU A 11 -1.84 59.97 -12.91
CA LEU A 11 -1.18 59.06 -11.98
C LEU A 11 0.15 58.76 -12.67
N PHE A 12 1.19 59.50 -12.30
CA PHE A 12 2.56 59.13 -12.60
C PHE A 12 2.72 57.73 -12.02
N GLN A 13 2.60 56.72 -12.87
CA GLN A 13 3.07 55.38 -12.61
C GLN A 13 4.57 55.58 -12.38
N LYS A 14 4.95 55.72 -11.10
CA LYS A 14 6.35 55.73 -10.70
C LYS A 14 6.96 54.49 -11.37
N PRO A 15 8.09 54.61 -12.08
CA PRO A 15 8.67 53.46 -12.74
C PRO A 15 8.80 52.33 -11.71
N GLU A 16 8.27 51.14 -12.00
CA GLU A 16 8.40 49.99 -11.08
C GLU A 16 9.87 49.72 -10.76
N SER A 17 10.79 50.14 -11.63
CA SER A 17 12.23 50.20 -11.40
C SER A 17 12.64 51.07 -10.20
N VAL A 18 11.99 52.20 -9.91
CA VAL A 18 12.31 53.05 -8.74
C VAL A 18 11.84 52.40 -7.43
N VAL A 19 10.70 51.69 -7.45
CA VAL A 19 10.18 50.96 -6.28
C VAL A 19 11.00 49.70 -6.01
N LEU A 20 11.43 49.00 -7.07
CA LEU A 20 12.35 47.87 -6.97
C LEU A 20 13.72 48.33 -6.45
N THR A 21 14.27 49.42 -6.98
CA THR A 21 15.54 50.01 -6.53
C THR A 21 15.46 50.44 -5.06
N LEU A 22 14.36 51.06 -4.61
CA LEU A 22 14.18 51.42 -3.19
C LEU A 22 14.04 50.19 -2.29
N LYS A 23 13.36 49.12 -2.73
CA LYS A 23 13.26 47.85 -1.99
C LYS A 23 14.61 47.13 -1.87
N VAL A 24 15.41 47.13 -2.95
CA VAL A 24 16.78 46.59 -2.96
C VAL A 24 17.68 47.39 -2.03
N VAL A 25 17.64 48.73 -2.10
CA VAL A 25 18.43 49.60 -1.20
C VAL A 25 18.04 49.45 0.27
N HIS A 26 16.75 49.27 0.59
CA HIS A 26 16.29 49.03 1.96
C HIS A 26 16.67 47.63 2.48
N TYR A 27 16.69 46.62 1.61
CA TYR A 27 17.12 45.25 1.92
C TYR A 27 18.64 45.14 2.10
N GLU A 28 19.42 45.92 1.35
CA GLU A 28 20.89 45.94 1.39
C GLU A 28 21.51 46.96 2.36
N MET A 29 20.72 47.63 3.20
CA MET A 29 21.22 48.66 4.12
C MET A 29 22.42 48.18 4.96
N GLY A 30 22.40 46.93 5.42
CA GLY A 30 23.52 46.34 6.17
C GLY A 30 24.79 46.20 5.34
N ILE A 31 24.68 45.81 4.07
CA ILE A 31 25.82 45.66 3.14
C ILE A 31 26.41 47.02 2.81
N ILE A 32 25.56 48.01 2.49
CA ILE A 32 25.98 49.38 2.16
C ILE A 32 26.70 50.01 3.36
N VAL A 33 26.16 49.88 4.58
CA VAL A 33 26.80 50.41 5.80
C VAL A 33 28.15 49.75 6.06
N CYS A 34 28.25 48.41 5.96
CA CYS A 34 29.52 47.72 6.16
C CYS A 34 30.57 48.06 5.09
N ALA A 35 30.17 48.15 3.82
CA ALA A 35 31.07 48.52 2.73
C ALA A 35 31.58 49.96 2.87
N THR A 36 30.71 50.91 3.25
CA THR A 36 31.11 52.30 3.50
C THR A 36 32.06 52.43 4.69
N LEU A 37 31.83 51.71 5.79
CA LEU A 37 32.76 51.65 6.93
C LEU A 37 34.11 51.05 6.53
N GLY A 38 34.12 50.00 5.70
CA GLY A 38 35.33 49.39 5.16
C GLY A 38 36.11 50.37 4.27
N LEU A 39 35.44 51.08 3.36
CA LEU A 39 36.07 52.09 2.51
C LEU A 39 36.64 53.27 3.32
N LEU A 40 35.92 53.71 4.36
CA LEU A 40 36.44 54.71 5.30
C LEU A 40 37.72 54.22 5.98
N PHE A 41 37.78 52.94 6.39
CA PHE A 41 39.01 52.36 6.93
C PHE A 41 40.16 52.40 5.91
N VAL A 42 39.91 52.04 4.65
CA VAL A 42 40.94 52.04 3.58
C VAL A 42 41.56 53.44 3.41
N VAL A 43 40.75 54.51 3.50
CA VAL A 43 41.23 55.89 3.34
C VAL A 43 41.87 56.42 4.62
N LEU A 44 41.25 56.22 5.78
CA LEU A 44 41.71 56.79 7.04
C LEU A 44 42.99 56.12 7.54
N MET A 45 43.16 54.81 7.34
CA MET A 45 44.30 54.07 7.87
C MET A 45 45.67 54.57 7.36
N PRO A 46 45.90 54.78 6.05
CA PRO A 46 47.16 55.35 5.56
C PRO A 46 47.36 56.80 6.00
N VAL A 47 46.29 57.62 6.06
CA VAL A 47 46.37 59.00 6.54
C VAL A 47 46.80 59.05 8.01
N VAL A 48 46.15 58.26 8.87
CA VAL A 48 46.51 58.13 10.30
C VAL A 48 47.92 57.57 10.44
N GLY A 49 48.32 56.59 9.63
CA GLY A 49 49.68 56.05 9.61
C GLY A 49 50.74 57.08 9.25
N LEU A 50 50.47 57.91 8.24
CA LEU A 50 51.38 58.98 7.79
C LEU A 50 51.47 60.10 8.85
N CYS A 51 50.33 60.54 9.41
CA CYS A 51 50.29 61.47 10.53
C CYS A 51 51.01 60.92 11.77
N PHE A 52 50.81 59.64 12.09
CA PHE A 52 51.48 58.97 13.21
C PHE A 52 52.99 58.89 12.98
N GLY A 53 53.42 58.53 11.77
CA GLY A 53 54.83 58.51 11.36
C GLY A 53 55.51 59.87 11.47
N LEU A 54 54.92 60.91 10.88
CA LEU A 54 55.43 62.29 10.94
C LEU A 54 55.47 62.81 12.38
N CYS A 55 54.39 62.63 13.16
CA CYS A 55 54.37 63.01 14.56
C CYS A 55 55.46 62.29 15.36
N ARG A 56 55.71 61.02 15.06
CA ARG A 56 56.76 60.21 15.70
C ARG A 56 58.16 60.69 15.34
N CYS A 57 58.41 61.07 14.09
CA CYS A 57 59.67 61.71 13.67
C CYS A 57 59.91 63.05 14.37
N CYS A 58 58.85 63.80 14.69
CA CYS A 58 58.92 65.03 15.49
C CYS A 58 58.90 64.78 17.01
N ASN A 59 59.30 63.59 17.47
CA ASN A 59 59.28 63.14 18.87
C ASN A 59 57.87 63.12 19.55
N ARG A 60 56.77 63.33 18.84
CA ARG A 60 55.40 63.20 19.39
C ARG A 60 54.85 61.77 19.19
N CYS A 61 53.62 61.47 19.64
CA CYS A 61 53.00 60.13 19.47
C CYS A 61 53.86 58.95 19.98
N GLY A 62 54.66 59.19 21.02
CA GLY A 62 55.58 58.19 21.58
C GLY A 62 56.89 57.99 20.82
N GLY A 63 57.26 58.94 19.97
CA GLY A 63 58.60 59.10 19.38
C GLY A 63 59.63 59.55 20.41
N GLU A 64 59.26 60.45 21.33
CA GLU A 64 60.10 60.84 22.46
C GLU A 64 60.43 59.60 23.31
N MET A 65 61.72 59.26 23.36
CA MET A 65 62.28 58.16 24.13
C MET A 65 62.45 58.58 25.59
N HIS A 66 61.39 59.13 26.15
CA HIS A 66 61.30 59.61 27.53
C HIS A 66 60.11 58.95 28.22
N GLN A 67 60.31 58.47 29.44
CA GLN A 67 59.25 57.83 30.22
C GLN A 67 58.92 58.60 31.50
N ARG A 68 57.68 59.13 31.54
CA ARG A 68 57.10 59.71 32.74
C ARG A 68 56.60 58.66 33.71
N GLN A 69 56.95 58.77 34.98
CA GLN A 69 56.55 57.82 36.02
C GLN A 69 55.08 58.02 36.38
N LYS A 70 54.25 56.98 36.20
CA LYS A 70 52.81 57.02 36.53
C LYS A 70 52.55 56.21 37.79
N ARG A 71 51.73 56.74 38.71
CA ARG A 71 51.30 56.08 39.97
C ARG A 71 50.82 54.64 39.77
N ASN A 72 50.15 54.34 38.65
CA ASN A 72 49.61 53.01 38.33
C ASN A 72 50.36 52.28 37.18
N GLY A 73 51.62 52.63 36.90
CA GLY A 73 52.36 52.16 35.71
C GLY A 73 52.44 50.63 35.55
N ALA A 74 52.67 49.89 36.64
CA ALA A 74 52.75 48.43 36.61
C ALA A 74 51.41 47.76 36.27
N PHE A 75 50.29 48.32 36.74
CA PHE A 75 48.94 47.84 36.43
C PHE A 75 48.58 48.12 34.97
N LEU A 76 48.80 49.36 34.49
CA LEU A 76 48.53 49.73 33.10
C LEU A 76 49.30 48.84 32.10
N ARG A 77 50.57 48.55 32.38
CA ARG A 77 51.37 47.66 31.53
C ARG A 77 50.78 46.25 31.47
N LYS A 78 50.41 45.66 32.62
CA LYS A 78 49.77 44.34 32.65
C LYS A 78 48.45 44.35 31.87
N CYS A 79 47.64 45.41 32.03
CA CYS A 79 46.40 45.59 31.30
C CYS A 79 46.64 45.64 29.79
N TYR A 80 47.56 46.48 29.31
CA TYR A 80 47.89 46.54 27.88
C TYR A 80 48.48 45.23 27.33
N ALA A 81 49.29 44.51 28.11
CA ALA A 81 49.82 43.21 27.72
C ALA A 81 48.73 42.15 27.58
N VAL A 82 47.80 42.07 28.55
CA VAL A 82 46.67 41.14 28.50
C VAL A 82 45.71 41.52 27.36
N SER A 83 45.36 42.80 27.22
CA SER A 83 44.49 43.25 26.13
C SER A 83 45.10 42.99 24.75
N LEU A 84 46.41 43.20 24.58
CA LEU A 84 47.10 42.87 23.33
C LEU A 84 47.11 41.35 23.10
N LEU A 85 47.35 40.54 24.14
CA LEU A 85 47.33 39.08 24.03
C LEU A 85 45.94 38.57 23.60
N VAL A 86 44.87 39.02 24.27
CA VAL A 86 43.49 38.65 23.93
C VAL A 86 43.17 39.06 22.50
N THR A 87 43.57 40.27 22.10
CA THR A 87 43.36 40.76 20.73
C THR A 87 44.12 39.89 19.72
N CYS A 88 45.38 39.52 20.00
CA CYS A 88 46.16 38.63 19.14
C CYS A 88 45.52 37.26 18.98
N VAL A 89 44.94 36.68 20.05
CA VAL A 89 44.21 35.40 19.97
C VAL A 89 43.00 35.51 19.05
N VAL A 90 42.20 36.57 19.18
CA VAL A 90 41.05 36.80 18.29
C VAL A 90 41.49 36.96 16.82
N ILE A 91 42.59 37.68 16.59
CA ILE A 91 43.16 37.83 15.24
C ILE A 91 43.64 36.47 14.72
N SER A 92 44.32 35.66 15.53
CA SER A 92 44.77 34.31 15.16
C SER A 92 43.61 33.40 14.75
N LEU A 93 42.47 33.44 15.44
CA LEU A 93 41.27 32.69 15.04
C LEU A 93 40.77 33.13 13.66
N GLY A 94 40.73 34.44 13.40
CA GLY A 94 40.35 34.98 12.09
C GLY A 94 41.29 34.53 10.96
N ILE A 95 42.61 34.51 11.23
CA ILE A 95 43.63 34.01 10.29
C ILE A 95 43.43 32.52 10.00
N ILE A 96 43.17 31.69 11.03
CA ILE A 96 42.91 30.25 10.86
C ILE A 96 41.67 30.06 9.98
N SER A 97 40.57 30.77 10.24
CA SER A 97 39.38 30.74 9.39
C SER A 97 39.69 31.13 7.94
N GLY A 98 40.55 32.14 7.73
CA GLY A 98 41.01 32.54 6.40
C GLY A 98 41.79 31.45 5.67
N PHE A 99 42.75 30.80 6.32
CA PHE A 99 43.50 29.67 5.72
C PHE A 99 42.58 28.48 5.40
N VAL A 100 41.74 28.08 6.36
CA VAL A 100 40.78 26.97 6.18
C VAL A 100 39.84 27.25 5.02
N ALA A 101 39.25 28.45 4.98
CA ALA A 101 38.36 28.86 3.90
C ALA A 101 39.06 28.84 2.52
N ASN A 102 40.29 29.34 2.45
CA ASN A 102 41.03 29.42 1.20
C ASN A 102 41.41 28.04 0.64
N GLU A 103 41.83 27.10 1.51
CA GLU A 103 42.08 25.71 1.14
C GLU A 103 40.80 24.95 0.80
N HIS A 104 39.75 25.14 1.59
CA HIS A 104 38.48 24.46 1.36
C HIS A 104 37.89 24.79 -0.01
N LEU A 105 37.88 26.08 -0.39
CA LEU A 105 37.42 26.53 -1.71
C LEU A 105 38.21 25.85 -2.84
N ARG A 106 39.53 25.76 -2.70
CA ARG A 106 40.39 25.10 -3.70
C ARG A 106 40.08 23.61 -3.83
N ALA A 107 39.90 22.91 -2.72
CA ALA A 107 39.58 21.49 -2.71
C ALA A 107 38.21 21.21 -3.36
N GLN A 108 37.21 22.07 -3.10
CA GLN A 108 35.86 21.90 -3.62
C GLN A 108 35.75 22.18 -5.13
N ILE A 109 36.45 23.19 -5.65
CA ILE A 109 36.45 23.47 -7.10
C ILE A 109 36.91 22.25 -7.91
N LEU A 110 37.91 21.51 -7.43
CA LEU A 110 38.38 20.26 -8.06
C LEU A 110 37.32 19.16 -8.09
N GLN A 111 36.36 19.16 -7.17
CA GLN A 111 35.26 18.19 -7.14
C GLN A 111 34.16 18.51 -8.16
N THR A 112 34.05 19.76 -8.59
CA THR A 112 33.02 20.25 -9.55
C THR A 112 32.99 19.43 -10.84
N ARG A 113 34.16 19.02 -11.36
CA ARG A 113 34.23 18.23 -12.60
C ARG A 113 33.51 16.89 -12.48
N LYS A 114 33.66 16.21 -11.34
CA LYS A 114 32.99 14.93 -11.08
C LYS A 114 31.48 15.14 -10.94
N LEU A 115 31.06 16.19 -10.23
CA LEU A 115 29.66 16.53 -10.05
C LEU A 115 28.97 16.87 -11.38
N ALA A 116 29.60 17.72 -12.19
CA ALA A 116 29.11 18.07 -13.53
C ALA A 116 28.98 16.83 -14.43
N GLY A 117 30.03 15.99 -14.49
CA GLY A 117 30.00 14.76 -15.27
C GLY A 117 28.92 13.75 -14.82
N SER A 118 28.62 13.68 -13.52
CA SER A 118 27.52 12.86 -13.01
C SER A 118 26.17 13.41 -13.45
N ASN A 119 25.93 14.72 -13.31
CA ASN A 119 24.66 15.34 -13.69
C ASN A 119 24.38 15.21 -15.19
N PHE A 120 25.37 15.44 -16.06
CA PHE A 120 25.17 15.25 -17.51
C PHE A 120 24.87 13.79 -17.87
N ARG A 121 25.49 12.83 -17.17
CA ARG A 121 25.17 11.42 -17.33
C ARG A 121 23.73 11.12 -16.94
N ASP A 122 23.28 11.60 -15.78
CA ASP A 122 21.92 11.36 -15.30
C ASP A 122 20.87 11.99 -16.23
N LEU A 123 21.14 13.19 -16.76
CA LEU A 123 20.28 13.82 -17.77
C LEU A 123 20.24 13.04 -19.10
N ARG A 124 21.39 12.52 -19.57
CA ARG A 124 21.41 11.65 -20.76
C ARG A 124 20.67 10.34 -20.54
N THR A 125 20.83 9.71 -19.37
CA THR A 125 20.08 8.50 -19.01
C THR A 125 18.58 8.78 -19.03
N LEU A 126 18.13 9.90 -18.46
CA LEU A 126 16.73 10.31 -18.51
C LEU A 126 16.22 10.40 -19.96
N LEU A 127 16.94 11.05 -20.86
CA LEU A 127 16.53 11.18 -22.27
C LEU A 127 16.55 9.83 -23.02
N ASN A 128 17.61 9.04 -22.84
CA ASN A 128 17.83 7.79 -23.58
C ASN A 128 16.89 6.66 -23.14
N GLU A 129 16.55 6.59 -21.84
CA GLU A 129 15.66 5.55 -21.32
C GLU A 129 14.18 5.88 -21.54
N THR A 130 13.81 7.17 -21.65
CA THR A 130 12.40 7.59 -21.79
C THR A 130 11.64 6.87 -22.92
N PRO A 131 12.15 6.79 -24.17
CA PRO A 131 11.47 6.06 -25.24
C PRO A 131 11.22 4.58 -24.91
N SER A 132 12.20 3.93 -24.26
CA SER A 132 12.09 2.53 -23.87
C SER A 132 11.06 2.31 -22.77
N GLN A 133 10.97 3.23 -21.80
CA GLN A 133 9.95 3.20 -20.74
C GLN A 133 8.54 3.39 -21.31
N ILE A 134 8.36 4.33 -22.26
CA ILE A 134 7.09 4.51 -22.97
C ILE A 134 6.71 3.24 -23.75
N SER A 135 7.65 2.69 -24.51
CA SER A 135 7.43 1.44 -25.26
C SER A 135 7.07 0.28 -24.34
N TYR A 136 7.66 0.20 -23.15
CA TYR A 136 7.35 -0.85 -22.18
C TYR A 136 5.94 -0.72 -21.65
N VAL A 137 5.53 0.48 -21.23
CA VAL A 137 4.19 0.77 -20.71
C VAL A 137 3.11 0.49 -21.76
N LEU A 138 3.31 0.97 -22.99
CA LEU A 138 2.36 0.70 -24.09
C LEU A 138 2.33 -0.80 -24.44
N GLY A 139 3.49 -1.47 -24.43
CA GLY A 139 3.60 -2.91 -24.72
C GLY A 139 2.86 -3.83 -23.73
N GLN A 140 2.51 -3.37 -22.52
CA GLN A 140 1.70 -4.14 -21.57
C GLN A 140 0.25 -4.37 -22.04
N TYR A 141 -0.17 -3.75 -23.14
CA TYR A 141 -1.46 -4.04 -23.78
C TYR A 141 -1.60 -5.54 -24.07
N THR A 142 -0.51 -6.19 -24.48
CA THR A 142 -0.49 -7.63 -24.78
C THR A 142 -0.96 -8.46 -23.59
N THR A 143 -0.62 -8.08 -22.35
CA THR A 143 -1.05 -8.81 -21.15
C THR A 143 -2.56 -8.67 -20.92
N ALA A 144 -3.12 -7.48 -21.08
CA ALA A 144 -4.58 -7.28 -20.99
C ALA A 144 -5.31 -8.04 -22.10
N LYS A 145 -4.78 -7.99 -23.33
CA LYS A 145 -5.31 -8.71 -24.48
C LYS A 145 -5.29 -10.23 -24.28
N GLU A 146 -4.17 -10.79 -23.84
CA GLU A 146 -4.02 -12.24 -23.59
C GLU A 146 -4.97 -12.71 -22.50
N LYS A 147 -5.17 -11.92 -21.43
CA LYS A 147 -6.14 -12.23 -20.39
C LYS A 147 -7.57 -12.21 -20.92
N ALA A 148 -7.94 -11.18 -21.69
CA ALA A 148 -9.24 -11.12 -22.35
C ALA A 148 -9.44 -12.30 -23.32
N PHE A 149 -8.42 -12.67 -24.10
CA PHE A 149 -8.48 -13.81 -25.02
C PHE A 149 -8.67 -15.12 -24.28
N SER A 150 -7.95 -15.32 -23.18
CA SER A 150 -8.10 -16.50 -22.34
C SER A 150 -9.52 -16.62 -21.79
N ASP A 151 -10.12 -15.52 -21.34
CA ASP A 151 -11.48 -15.54 -20.81
C ASP A 151 -12.54 -15.68 -21.92
N LEU A 152 -12.28 -15.13 -23.12
CA LEU A 152 -13.06 -15.34 -24.34
C LEU A 152 -13.02 -16.81 -24.80
N ASP A 153 -11.86 -17.46 -24.74
CA ASP A 153 -11.72 -18.90 -25.05
C ASP A 153 -12.44 -19.78 -24.01
N ASN A 154 -12.59 -19.28 -22.79
CA ASN A 154 -13.30 -19.95 -21.69
C ASN A 154 -14.76 -19.51 -21.55
N ILE A 155 -15.38 -18.98 -22.61
CA ILE A 155 -16.78 -18.52 -22.55
C ILE A 155 -17.77 -19.61 -22.12
N LYS A 156 -17.49 -20.89 -22.45
CA LYS A 156 -18.27 -22.05 -21.99
C LYS A 156 -18.41 -22.05 -20.48
N SER A 157 -17.30 -21.96 -19.75
CA SER A 157 -17.31 -22.04 -18.29
C SER A 157 -17.72 -20.72 -17.63
N LEU A 158 -17.30 -19.58 -18.20
CA LEU A 158 -17.50 -18.27 -17.57
C LEU A 158 -18.92 -17.73 -17.79
N LEU A 159 -19.36 -17.61 -19.06
CA LEU A 159 -20.71 -17.15 -19.37
C LEU A 159 -21.71 -18.30 -19.26
N GLY A 160 -21.42 -19.42 -19.94
CA GLY A 160 -22.31 -20.58 -19.97
C GLY A 160 -22.50 -21.20 -18.59
N GLY A 161 -21.41 -21.37 -17.83
CA GLY A 161 -21.46 -21.80 -16.43
C GLY A 161 -22.15 -20.77 -15.52
N GLY A 162 -21.94 -19.47 -15.73
CA GLY A 162 -22.65 -18.41 -15.00
C GLY A 162 -24.16 -18.49 -15.15
N ILE A 163 -24.66 -18.67 -16.38
CA ILE A 163 -26.09 -18.87 -16.66
C ILE A 163 -26.60 -20.14 -15.99
N GLN A 164 -25.86 -21.25 -16.10
CA GLN A 164 -26.23 -22.52 -15.48
C GLN A 164 -26.34 -22.40 -13.96
N GLU A 165 -25.38 -21.73 -13.30
CA GLU A 165 -25.39 -21.56 -11.84
C GLU A 165 -26.59 -20.75 -11.33
N GLN A 166 -27.06 -19.75 -12.09
CA GLN A 166 -28.25 -18.99 -11.72
C GLN A 166 -29.53 -19.84 -11.76
N LEU A 167 -29.59 -20.85 -12.63
CA LEU A 167 -30.74 -21.73 -12.79
C LEU A 167 -30.67 -22.98 -11.90
N ARG A 168 -29.46 -23.39 -11.51
CA ARG A 168 -29.17 -24.62 -10.73
C ARG A 168 -30.04 -24.76 -9.47
N PRO A 169 -30.25 -23.73 -8.63
CA PRO A 169 -31.00 -23.88 -7.37
C PRO A 169 -32.48 -24.23 -7.56
N LYS A 170 -33.04 -24.01 -8.76
CA LYS A 170 -34.43 -24.32 -9.08
C LYS A 170 -34.58 -25.59 -9.91
N ALA A 171 -33.63 -25.88 -10.80
CA ALA A 171 -33.68 -27.03 -11.69
C ALA A 171 -33.25 -28.35 -11.03
N ILE A 172 -32.06 -28.38 -10.41
CA ILE A 172 -31.44 -29.63 -9.94
C ILE A 172 -32.23 -30.33 -8.83
N PRO A 173 -32.73 -29.64 -7.77
CA PRO A 173 -33.45 -30.32 -6.70
C PRO A 173 -34.69 -31.08 -7.20
N VAL A 174 -35.39 -30.52 -8.18
CA VAL A 174 -36.57 -31.17 -8.76
C VAL A 174 -36.19 -32.40 -9.57
N LEU A 175 -35.10 -32.35 -10.34
CA LEU A 175 -34.59 -33.51 -11.08
C LEU A 175 -34.15 -34.62 -10.10
N ASP A 176 -33.50 -34.27 -8.98
CA ASP A 176 -33.12 -35.22 -7.95
C ASP A 176 -34.36 -35.88 -7.32
N ASP A 177 -35.41 -35.10 -7.02
CA ASP A 177 -36.67 -35.60 -6.48
C ASP A 177 -37.39 -36.55 -7.45
N ILE A 178 -37.44 -36.23 -8.75
CA ILE A 178 -38.02 -37.09 -9.79
C ILE A 178 -37.24 -38.41 -9.89
N LYS A 179 -35.91 -38.35 -9.85
CA LYS A 179 -35.04 -39.54 -9.88
C LYS A 179 -35.27 -40.44 -8.66
N ALA A 180 -35.38 -39.86 -7.46
CA ALA A 180 -35.71 -40.59 -6.25
C ALA A 180 -37.10 -41.24 -6.34
N MET A 181 -38.08 -40.53 -6.94
CA MET A 181 -39.42 -41.08 -7.16
C MET A 181 -39.41 -42.24 -8.15
N ALA A 182 -38.63 -42.17 -9.24
CA ALA A 182 -38.50 -43.27 -10.19
C ALA A 182 -37.99 -44.56 -9.51
N ALA A 183 -37.03 -44.43 -8.59
CA ALA A 183 -36.57 -45.56 -7.77
C ALA A 183 -37.68 -46.08 -6.84
N ALA A 184 -38.39 -45.19 -6.15
CA ALA A 184 -39.49 -45.55 -5.25
C ALA A 184 -40.64 -46.30 -5.97
N ILE A 185 -40.97 -45.92 -7.21
CA ILE A 185 -41.98 -46.62 -8.03
C ILE A 185 -41.56 -48.07 -8.29
N LYS A 186 -40.28 -48.28 -8.62
CA LYS A 186 -39.72 -49.62 -8.87
C LYS A 186 -39.71 -50.48 -7.61
N GLU A 187 -39.25 -49.93 -6.49
CA GLU A 187 -39.24 -50.61 -5.18
C GLU A 187 -40.66 -50.99 -4.74
N THR A 188 -41.65 -50.10 -4.97
CA THR A 188 -43.05 -50.36 -4.65
C THR A 188 -43.60 -51.56 -5.44
N ARG A 189 -43.23 -51.71 -6.72
CA ARG A 189 -43.62 -52.88 -7.52
C ARG A 189 -43.03 -54.17 -6.95
N GLU A 190 -41.74 -54.15 -6.61
CA GLU A 190 -41.05 -55.32 -6.06
C GLU A 190 -41.67 -55.76 -4.73
N ALA A 191 -41.99 -54.79 -3.86
CA ALA A 191 -42.69 -55.03 -2.60
C ALA A 191 -44.10 -55.63 -2.82
N LEU A 192 -44.89 -55.09 -3.76
CA LEU A 192 -46.22 -55.62 -4.09
C LEU A 192 -46.17 -57.05 -4.65
N LEU A 193 -45.22 -57.34 -5.54
CA LEU A 193 -45.02 -58.68 -6.08
C LEU A 193 -44.70 -59.69 -4.98
N ASN A 194 -43.82 -59.31 -4.05
CA ASN A 194 -43.46 -60.15 -2.91
C ASN A 194 -44.67 -60.43 -2.02
N VAL A 195 -45.42 -59.38 -1.64
CA VAL A 195 -46.64 -59.50 -0.83
C VAL A 195 -47.68 -60.41 -1.51
N ASN A 196 -47.97 -60.18 -2.79
CA ASN A 196 -49.00 -60.94 -3.52
C ASN A 196 -48.61 -62.41 -3.69
N LYS A 197 -47.33 -62.70 -3.92
CA LYS A 197 -46.81 -64.07 -3.99
C LYS A 197 -46.95 -64.78 -2.63
N THR A 198 -46.47 -64.16 -1.55
CA THR A 198 -46.55 -64.75 -0.20
C THR A 198 -48.01 -64.95 0.23
N LEU A 199 -48.90 -64.00 -0.08
CA LEU A 199 -50.34 -64.15 0.16
C LEU A 199 -50.93 -65.34 -0.59
N GLY A 200 -50.58 -65.52 -1.87
CA GLY A 200 -51.06 -66.63 -2.69
C GLY A 200 -50.61 -68.01 -2.16
N GLU A 201 -49.38 -68.11 -1.67
CA GLU A 201 -48.84 -69.31 -1.03
C GLU A 201 -49.54 -69.60 0.31
N LEU A 202 -49.75 -68.57 1.13
CA LEU A 202 -50.46 -68.67 2.40
C LEU A 202 -51.92 -69.09 2.23
N LYS A 203 -52.66 -68.49 1.28
CA LYS A 203 -54.04 -68.90 0.97
C LYS A 203 -54.15 -70.39 0.66
N LYS A 204 -53.22 -70.93 -0.14
CA LYS A 204 -53.18 -72.36 -0.47
C LYS A 204 -52.88 -73.22 0.76
N SER A 205 -51.94 -72.80 1.60
CA SER A 205 -51.53 -73.53 2.80
C SER A 205 -52.61 -73.50 3.89
N THR A 206 -53.28 -72.37 4.11
CA THR A 206 -54.42 -72.24 5.02
C THR A 206 -55.62 -73.06 4.54
N ALA A 207 -55.93 -73.07 3.24
CA ALA A 207 -56.99 -73.91 2.70
C ALA A 207 -56.73 -75.41 2.95
N ARG A 208 -55.48 -75.87 2.78
CA ARG A 208 -55.08 -77.26 3.09
C ARG A 208 -55.22 -77.58 4.59
N LEU A 209 -54.84 -76.63 5.46
CA LEU A 209 -55.02 -76.76 6.91
C LEU A 209 -56.50 -76.87 7.27
N SER A 210 -57.34 -75.98 6.73
CA SER A 210 -58.79 -75.99 6.93
C SER A 210 -59.41 -77.33 6.51
N THR A 211 -59.06 -77.84 5.32
CA THR A 211 -59.50 -79.19 4.88
C THR A 211 -59.03 -80.28 5.83
N SER A 212 -57.76 -80.27 6.24
CA SER A 212 -57.21 -81.30 7.13
C SER A 212 -57.87 -81.30 8.52
N LEU A 213 -58.18 -80.12 9.07
CA LEU A 213 -58.90 -79.98 10.33
C LEU A 213 -60.36 -80.41 10.19
N GLN A 214 -61.02 -80.09 9.08
CA GLN A 214 -62.38 -80.51 8.79
C GLN A 214 -62.49 -82.03 8.60
N ASP A 215 -61.49 -82.68 8.00
CA ASP A 215 -61.42 -84.13 7.88
C ASP A 215 -61.30 -84.79 9.27
N VAL A 216 -60.44 -84.26 10.15
CA VAL A 216 -60.34 -84.73 11.53
C VAL A 216 -61.65 -84.50 12.29
N LYS A 217 -62.28 -83.34 12.12
CA LYS A 217 -63.58 -83.04 12.74
C LYS A 217 -64.64 -84.05 12.32
N THR A 218 -64.74 -84.33 11.02
CA THR A 218 -65.70 -85.30 10.47
C THR A 218 -65.41 -86.73 10.98
N ASN A 219 -64.15 -87.12 11.02
CA ASN A 219 -63.73 -88.43 11.57
C ASN A 219 -64.04 -88.56 13.06
N LEU A 220 -63.86 -87.49 13.84
CA LEU A 220 -64.23 -87.44 15.25
C LEU A 220 -65.75 -87.50 15.43
N GLU A 221 -66.53 -86.74 14.67
CA GLU A 221 -68.00 -86.81 14.69
C GLU A 221 -68.52 -88.22 14.40
N GLN A 222 -67.93 -88.89 13.39
CA GLN A 222 -68.26 -90.28 13.07
C GLN A 222 -67.88 -91.23 14.20
N SER A 223 -66.70 -91.03 14.81
CA SER A 223 -66.24 -91.84 15.95
C SER A 223 -67.16 -91.68 17.17
N LEU A 224 -67.69 -90.48 17.40
CA LEU A 224 -68.62 -90.20 18.51
C LEU A 224 -70.04 -90.75 18.30
N ASN A 225 -70.31 -91.40 17.15
CA ASN A 225 -71.54 -92.15 16.92
C ASN A 225 -71.36 -93.66 17.22
N ASP A 226 -70.20 -94.08 17.74
CA ASP A 226 -69.98 -95.45 18.21
C ASP A 226 -70.98 -95.82 19.32
N PRO A 227 -71.57 -97.05 19.32
CA PRO A 227 -72.52 -97.48 20.34
C PRO A 227 -72.01 -97.33 21.78
N GLY A 228 -70.69 -97.41 21.99
CA GLY A 228 -70.05 -97.18 23.30
C GLY A 228 -70.35 -95.81 23.89
N CYS A 229 -70.58 -94.78 23.07
CA CYS A 229 -70.94 -93.43 23.53
C CYS A 229 -72.37 -93.31 24.08
N SER A 230 -73.19 -94.37 24.01
CA SER A 230 -74.55 -94.39 24.59
C SER A 230 -74.60 -94.97 26.01
N VAL A 231 -73.48 -95.54 26.49
CA VAL A 231 -73.36 -96.23 27.78
C VAL A 231 -72.66 -95.34 28.80
N GLN A 232 -73.02 -95.46 30.07
CA GLN A 232 -72.34 -94.76 31.18
C GLN A 232 -71.21 -95.65 31.72
N PRO A 233 -69.99 -95.12 31.99
CA PRO A 233 -69.60 -93.70 32.04
C PRO A 233 -69.09 -93.08 30.72
N GLU A 234 -68.96 -93.85 29.64
CA GLU A 234 -68.33 -93.43 28.37
C GLU A 234 -69.04 -92.24 27.69
N ARG A 235 -70.36 -92.13 27.88
CA ARG A 235 -71.18 -91.03 27.37
C ARG A 235 -70.66 -89.65 27.79
N ALA A 236 -70.23 -89.48 29.04
CA ALA A 236 -69.72 -88.20 29.53
C ALA A 236 -68.45 -87.77 28.79
N THR A 237 -67.55 -88.71 28.53
CA THR A 237 -66.31 -88.48 27.76
C THR A 237 -66.62 -88.14 26.30
N CYS A 238 -67.57 -88.82 25.67
CA CYS A 238 -67.98 -88.54 24.30
C CYS A 238 -68.67 -87.18 24.15
N ASP A 239 -69.57 -86.81 25.06
CA ASP A 239 -70.25 -85.51 25.06
C ASP A 239 -69.24 -84.37 25.25
N ASP A 240 -68.26 -84.55 26.13
CA ASP A 240 -67.20 -83.58 26.36
C ASP A 240 -66.29 -83.39 25.13
N VAL A 241 -65.92 -84.46 24.39
CA VAL A 241 -65.25 -84.32 23.07
C VAL A 241 -66.16 -83.61 22.07
N ARG A 242 -67.47 -83.90 22.05
CA ARG A 242 -68.42 -83.31 21.09
C ARG A 242 -68.49 -81.78 21.22
N THR A 243 -68.41 -81.26 22.45
CA THR A 243 -68.43 -79.81 22.69
C THR A 243 -67.17 -79.09 22.21
N THR A 244 -66.02 -79.78 22.12
CA THR A 244 -64.75 -79.17 21.72
C THR A 244 -64.50 -79.20 20.20
N LEU A 245 -65.28 -79.95 19.42
CA LEU A 245 -65.06 -80.10 17.96
C LEU A 245 -65.15 -78.78 17.18
N ASN A 246 -65.97 -77.84 17.62
CA ASN A 246 -66.07 -76.53 16.97
C ASN A 246 -64.83 -75.64 17.16
N GLN A 247 -63.93 -76.02 18.07
CA GLN A 247 -62.65 -75.36 18.27
C GLN A 247 -61.58 -75.83 17.27
N LEU A 248 -61.79 -76.98 16.62
CA LEU A 248 -60.85 -77.57 15.66
C LEU A 248 -61.10 -77.00 14.26
N ASP A 249 -60.70 -75.74 14.09
CA ASP A 249 -60.93 -74.95 12.88
C ASP A 249 -59.78 -73.96 12.68
N ASP A 250 -59.59 -73.46 11.46
CA ASP A 250 -58.62 -72.41 11.20
C ASP A 250 -59.11 -71.05 11.74
N ASN A 251 -58.19 -70.18 12.16
CA ASN A 251 -58.52 -68.91 12.82
C ASN A 251 -58.31 -67.69 11.91
N THR A 252 -57.89 -67.92 10.65
CA THR A 252 -57.48 -66.86 9.74
C THR A 252 -58.36 -66.83 8.51
N ASN A 253 -58.94 -65.67 8.17
CA ASN A 253 -59.74 -65.51 6.96
C ASN A 253 -58.87 -65.03 5.77
N LEU A 254 -57.65 -65.56 5.63
CA LEU A 254 -56.71 -65.15 4.58
C LEU A 254 -57.28 -65.34 3.17
N GLY A 255 -58.20 -66.31 2.99
CA GLY A 255 -58.90 -66.53 1.72
C GLY A 255 -59.77 -65.35 1.26
N GLN A 256 -60.27 -64.54 2.19
CA GLN A 256 -61.16 -63.40 1.90
C GLN A 256 -60.40 -62.12 1.53
N LEU A 257 -59.09 -62.04 1.79
CA LEU A 257 -58.28 -60.89 1.42
C LEU A 257 -58.20 -60.76 -0.10
N PRO A 258 -58.35 -59.56 -0.70
CA PRO A 258 -58.23 -59.39 -2.14
C PRO A 258 -56.80 -59.71 -2.62
N SER A 259 -56.65 -60.09 -3.89
CA SER A 259 -55.31 -60.11 -4.52
C SER A 259 -54.88 -58.69 -4.88
N LEU A 260 -53.57 -58.50 -5.00
CA LEU A 260 -52.98 -57.19 -5.37
C LEU A 260 -52.63 -57.12 -6.87
N ASP A 261 -53.15 -58.05 -7.68
CA ASP A 261 -52.84 -58.15 -9.12
C ASP A 261 -53.16 -56.85 -9.86
N LYS A 262 -54.29 -56.21 -9.53
CA LYS A 262 -54.70 -54.93 -10.16
C LYS A 262 -53.68 -53.81 -9.90
N GLN A 263 -53.18 -53.70 -8.67
CA GLN A 263 -52.18 -52.68 -8.30
C GLN A 263 -50.83 -53.00 -8.96
N ILE A 264 -50.46 -54.28 -9.04
CA ILE A 264 -49.26 -54.75 -9.74
C ILE A 264 -49.34 -54.41 -11.23
N ASP A 265 -50.47 -54.67 -11.88
CA ASP A 265 -50.69 -54.38 -13.31
C ASP A 265 -50.63 -52.87 -13.57
N ASN A 266 -51.28 -52.06 -12.72
CA ASN A 266 -51.25 -50.61 -12.83
C ASN A 266 -49.82 -50.05 -12.71
N ILE A 267 -49.02 -50.50 -11.74
CA ILE A 267 -47.61 -50.05 -11.62
C ILE A 267 -46.75 -50.63 -12.73
N THR A 268 -47.03 -51.84 -13.21
CA THR A 268 -46.34 -52.41 -14.36
C THR A 268 -46.59 -51.58 -15.62
N HIS A 269 -47.79 -51.04 -15.80
CA HIS A 269 -48.11 -50.08 -16.85
C HIS A 269 -47.35 -48.76 -16.68
N VAL A 270 -47.27 -48.21 -15.45
CA VAL A 270 -46.45 -47.02 -15.16
C VAL A 270 -44.99 -47.26 -15.54
N LEU A 271 -44.41 -48.40 -15.17
CA LEU A 271 -43.00 -48.72 -15.47
C LEU A 271 -42.71 -49.02 -16.95
N GLN A 272 -43.71 -49.00 -17.85
CA GLN A 272 -43.44 -49.03 -19.29
C GLN A 272 -42.77 -47.75 -19.79
N THR A 273 -42.99 -46.62 -19.09
CA THR A 273 -42.25 -45.38 -19.34
C THR A 273 -41.03 -45.34 -18.44
N ASP A 274 -39.84 -45.21 -19.02
CA ASP A 274 -38.61 -45.11 -18.25
C ASP A 274 -38.42 -43.68 -17.73
N LEU A 275 -39.02 -43.40 -16.57
CA LEU A 275 -38.88 -42.12 -15.89
C LEU A 275 -37.42 -41.79 -15.54
N SER A 276 -36.56 -42.81 -15.34
CA SER A 276 -35.12 -42.60 -15.09
C SER A 276 -34.40 -42.10 -16.34
N SER A 277 -34.78 -42.59 -17.51
CA SER A 277 -34.26 -42.08 -18.79
C SER A 277 -34.73 -40.64 -19.04
N LEU A 278 -36.01 -40.35 -18.82
CA LEU A 278 -36.57 -39.00 -19.03
C LEU A 278 -35.95 -37.95 -18.09
N VAL A 279 -35.72 -38.28 -16.82
CA VAL A 279 -35.03 -37.35 -15.91
C VAL A 279 -33.57 -37.15 -16.31
N GLN A 280 -32.91 -38.18 -16.86
CA GLN A 280 -31.54 -38.07 -17.39
C GLN A 280 -31.47 -37.15 -18.62
N GLU A 281 -32.49 -37.16 -19.47
CA GLU A 281 -32.64 -36.17 -20.55
C GLU A 281 -32.82 -34.75 -20.00
N GLY A 282 -33.58 -34.59 -18.91
CA GLY A 282 -33.69 -33.32 -18.19
C GLY A 282 -32.34 -32.80 -17.66
N TYR A 283 -31.55 -33.66 -17.01
CA TYR A 283 -30.17 -33.30 -16.60
C TYR A 283 -29.30 -32.95 -17.80
N LYS A 284 -29.41 -33.70 -18.89
CA LYS A 284 -28.62 -33.44 -20.10
C LYS A 284 -28.97 -32.08 -20.70
N SER A 285 -30.26 -31.78 -20.90
CA SER A 285 -30.73 -30.48 -21.39
C SER A 285 -30.22 -29.33 -20.51
N PHE A 286 -30.23 -29.50 -19.19
CA PHE A 286 -29.69 -28.52 -18.25
C PHE A 286 -28.14 -28.41 -18.27
N ASN A 287 -27.45 -29.53 -18.46
CA ASN A 287 -25.98 -29.58 -18.49
C ASN A 287 -25.38 -29.14 -19.82
N ASP A 288 -26.17 -29.15 -20.89
CA ASP A 288 -25.76 -28.71 -22.23
C ASP A 288 -25.88 -27.17 -22.40
N ILE A 289 -26.48 -26.45 -21.44
CA ILE A 289 -26.56 -24.97 -21.42
C ILE A 289 -25.21 -24.31 -21.74
N PRO A 290 -24.10 -24.65 -21.05
CA PRO A 290 -22.82 -24.02 -21.31
C PRO A 290 -22.27 -24.30 -22.72
N GLU A 291 -22.54 -25.49 -23.26
CA GLU A 291 -22.12 -25.88 -24.60
C GLU A 291 -22.91 -25.18 -25.69
N SER A 292 -24.23 -25.01 -25.49
CA SER A 292 -25.09 -24.23 -26.38
C SER A 292 -24.62 -22.77 -26.45
N VAL A 293 -24.31 -22.17 -25.29
CA VAL A 293 -23.73 -20.82 -25.21
C VAL A 293 -22.42 -20.76 -25.99
N GLN A 294 -21.49 -21.71 -25.81
CA GLN A 294 -20.24 -21.72 -26.57
C GLN A 294 -20.46 -21.78 -28.09
N ASN A 295 -21.32 -22.69 -28.54
CA ASN A 295 -21.56 -22.92 -29.96
C ASN A 295 -22.23 -21.74 -30.67
N GLN A 296 -23.13 -21.02 -29.98
CA GLN A 296 -23.83 -19.86 -30.56
C GLN A 296 -22.99 -18.58 -30.57
N THR A 297 -21.91 -18.53 -29.80
CA THR A 297 -21.18 -17.29 -29.51
C THR A 297 -19.82 -17.21 -30.19
N VAL A 298 -19.47 -18.22 -31.00
CA VAL A 298 -18.21 -18.32 -31.75
C VAL A 298 -17.94 -17.07 -32.58
N ASP A 299 -18.94 -16.59 -33.33
CA ASP A 299 -18.77 -15.45 -34.23
C ASP A 299 -18.60 -14.13 -33.45
N VAL A 300 -19.35 -13.94 -32.36
CA VAL A 300 -19.22 -12.78 -31.48
C VAL A 300 -17.86 -12.75 -30.81
N VAL A 301 -17.40 -13.89 -30.28
CA VAL A 301 -16.05 -14.02 -29.68
C VAL A 301 -14.97 -13.71 -30.71
N SER A 302 -15.10 -14.21 -31.94
CA SER A 302 -14.16 -13.93 -33.04
C SER A 302 -14.15 -12.44 -33.40
N GLY A 303 -15.32 -11.81 -33.48
CA GLY A 303 -15.48 -10.37 -33.70
C GLY A 303 -14.79 -9.54 -32.63
N ILE A 304 -15.03 -9.85 -31.36
CA ILE A 304 -14.39 -9.17 -30.22
C ILE A 304 -12.87 -9.35 -30.28
N LYS A 305 -12.36 -10.57 -30.52
CA LYS A 305 -10.92 -10.81 -30.67
C LYS A 305 -10.31 -9.99 -31.82
N SER A 306 -11.02 -9.82 -32.92
CA SER A 306 -10.61 -8.98 -34.03
C SER A 306 -10.53 -7.50 -33.62
N THR A 307 -11.56 -6.98 -32.95
CA THR A 307 -11.59 -5.62 -32.40
C THR A 307 -10.41 -5.38 -31.46
N LEU A 308 -10.14 -6.32 -30.55
CA LEU A 308 -9.01 -6.25 -29.62
C LEU A 308 -7.65 -6.32 -30.34
N ASN A 309 -7.52 -7.07 -31.43
CA ASN A 309 -6.29 -7.04 -32.24
C ASN A 309 -6.11 -5.70 -32.96
N SER A 310 -7.20 -5.11 -33.47
CA SER A 310 -7.18 -3.78 -34.08
C SER A 310 -6.79 -2.69 -33.08
N ILE A 311 -7.24 -2.78 -31.84
CA ILE A 311 -6.81 -1.87 -30.78
C ILE A 311 -5.29 -2.01 -30.53
N GLY A 312 -4.78 -3.24 -30.54
CA GLY A 312 -3.35 -3.50 -30.41
C GLY A 312 -2.52 -2.82 -31.49
N SER A 313 -2.94 -2.91 -32.75
CA SER A 313 -2.26 -2.25 -33.85
C SER A 313 -2.36 -0.72 -33.78
N HIS A 314 -3.46 -0.16 -33.27
CA HIS A 314 -3.54 1.28 -32.99
C HIS A 314 -2.55 1.72 -31.90
N ILE A 315 -2.41 0.96 -30.82
CA ILE A 315 -1.43 1.25 -29.76
C ILE A 315 0.01 1.14 -30.28
N GLU A 316 0.30 0.17 -31.15
CA GLU A 316 1.59 0.06 -31.83
C GLU A 316 1.86 1.24 -32.77
N ASN A 317 0.85 1.71 -33.52
CA ASN A 317 0.97 2.91 -34.35
C ASN A 317 1.19 4.17 -33.50
N VAL A 318 0.53 4.28 -32.33
CA VAL A 318 0.78 5.37 -31.37
C VAL A 318 2.21 5.33 -30.86
N LYS A 319 2.78 4.15 -30.62
CA LYS A 319 4.20 4.00 -30.27
C LYS A 319 5.12 4.55 -31.38
N GLU A 320 4.78 4.39 -32.66
CA GLU A 320 5.54 4.95 -33.79
C GLU A 320 5.31 6.46 -33.97
N GLN A 321 4.08 6.94 -33.75
CA GLN A 321 3.73 8.37 -33.86
C GLN A 321 4.25 9.21 -32.70
N ILE A 322 4.32 8.65 -31.48
CA ILE A 322 5.03 9.22 -30.31
C ILE A 322 6.55 9.06 -30.51
N SER A 323 7.05 9.27 -31.72
CA SER A 323 8.48 9.48 -31.94
C SER A 323 8.90 10.84 -31.37
N ILE A 324 8.87 10.94 -30.04
CA ILE A 324 9.48 12.01 -29.22
C ILE A 324 10.99 12.02 -29.49
N GLN A 325 11.56 11.01 -30.15
CA GLN A 325 12.98 10.96 -30.53
C GLN A 325 13.45 12.28 -31.15
N ASN A 326 12.70 12.87 -32.09
CA ASN A 326 13.10 14.14 -32.72
C ASN A 326 13.08 15.35 -31.76
N LYS A 327 12.24 15.33 -30.72
CA LYS A 327 12.24 16.37 -29.67
C LYS A 327 13.30 16.09 -28.60
N LEU A 328 13.51 14.81 -28.24
CA LEU A 328 14.53 14.35 -27.30
C LEU A 328 15.94 14.58 -27.86
N THR A 329 16.15 14.43 -29.17
CA THR A 329 17.43 14.77 -29.81
C THR A 329 17.72 16.25 -29.67
N GLY A 330 16.73 17.14 -29.86
CA GLY A 330 16.92 18.58 -29.64
C GLY A 330 17.29 18.93 -28.18
N PHE A 331 16.75 18.22 -27.20
CA PHE A 331 17.18 18.37 -25.80
C PHE A 331 18.57 17.76 -25.53
N SER A 332 18.90 16.65 -26.20
CA SER A 332 20.24 16.05 -26.12
C SER A 332 21.30 17.02 -26.65
N ASP A 333 21.03 17.69 -27.78
CA ASP A 333 21.92 18.68 -28.37
C ASP A 333 22.17 19.85 -27.41
N GLN A 334 21.12 20.34 -26.73
CA GLN A 334 21.25 21.37 -25.70
C GLN A 334 22.11 20.93 -24.51
N ILE A 335 22.00 19.67 -24.09
CA ILE A 335 22.86 19.11 -23.03
C ILE A 335 24.32 19.06 -23.49
N ASP A 336 24.56 18.61 -24.72
CA ASP A 336 25.90 18.50 -25.30
C ASP A 336 26.58 19.86 -25.44
N ASP A 337 25.84 20.90 -25.85
CA ASP A 337 26.31 22.28 -25.92
C ASP A 337 26.74 22.80 -24.53
N VAL A 338 25.91 22.58 -23.51
CA VAL A 338 26.21 23.00 -22.13
C VAL A 338 27.37 22.20 -21.56
N GLU A 339 27.43 20.89 -21.80
CA GLU A 339 28.56 20.05 -21.36
C GLU A 339 29.88 20.51 -21.98
N THR A 340 29.87 20.84 -23.28
CA THR A 340 31.02 21.36 -24.00
C THR A 340 31.47 22.70 -23.43
N TYR A 341 30.52 23.60 -23.15
CA TYR A 341 30.79 24.89 -22.51
C TYR A 341 31.43 24.72 -21.12
N VAL A 342 30.89 23.80 -20.31
CA VAL A 342 31.42 23.50 -18.97
C VAL A 342 32.82 22.90 -19.05
N HIS A 343 33.05 21.92 -19.94
CA HIS A 343 34.37 21.31 -20.14
C HIS A 343 35.42 22.32 -20.60
N ARG A 344 35.03 23.32 -21.39
CA ARG A 344 35.91 24.40 -21.84
C ARG A 344 36.19 25.43 -20.74
N THR A 345 35.21 25.74 -19.90
CA THR A 345 35.30 26.81 -18.90
C THR A 345 35.95 26.34 -17.59
N LEU A 346 35.75 25.09 -17.19
CA LEU A 346 36.30 24.54 -15.95
C LEU A 346 37.83 24.67 -15.82
N PRO A 347 38.65 24.37 -16.84
CA PRO A 347 40.11 24.55 -16.74
C PRO A 347 40.51 26.01 -16.48
N ALA A 348 39.84 26.97 -17.13
CA ALA A 348 40.09 28.39 -16.91
C ALA A 348 39.71 28.84 -15.49
N LEU A 349 38.63 28.25 -14.93
CA LEU A 349 38.24 28.48 -13.54
C LEU A 349 39.26 27.90 -12.55
N GLU A 350 39.81 26.72 -12.82
CA GLU A 350 40.87 26.10 -12.01
C GLU A 350 42.16 26.94 -12.02
N GLU A 351 42.51 27.51 -13.18
CA GLU A 351 43.64 28.43 -13.32
C GLU A 351 43.41 29.73 -12.53
N TYR A 352 42.25 30.38 -12.71
CA TYR A 352 41.89 31.57 -11.94
C TYR A 352 41.88 31.32 -10.43
N ASN A 353 41.35 30.17 -10.00
CA ASN A 353 41.34 29.77 -8.61
C ASN A 353 42.76 29.59 -8.04
N SER A 354 43.74 29.20 -8.86
CA SER A 354 45.14 29.10 -8.41
C SER A 354 45.72 30.48 -8.05
N TYR A 355 45.43 31.52 -8.83
CA TYR A 355 45.81 32.91 -8.52
C TYR A 355 45.08 33.44 -7.29
N ARG A 356 43.76 33.22 -7.21
CA ARG A 356 42.94 33.60 -6.05
C ARG A 356 43.45 32.93 -4.77
N TRP A 357 43.75 31.64 -4.83
CA TRP A 357 44.29 30.87 -3.72
C TRP A 357 45.64 31.42 -3.25
N LEU A 358 46.54 31.76 -4.17
CA LEU A 358 47.82 32.39 -3.85
C LEU A 358 47.63 33.75 -3.19
N GLY A 359 46.72 34.58 -3.71
CA GLY A 359 46.37 35.87 -3.10
C GLY A 359 45.85 35.73 -1.67
N GLY A 360 44.99 34.74 -1.42
CA GLY A 360 44.50 34.43 -0.07
C GLY A 360 45.60 33.95 0.87
N LEU A 361 46.50 33.09 0.38
CA LEU A 361 47.66 32.61 1.14
C LEU A 361 48.57 33.78 1.54
N VAL A 362 48.86 34.71 0.62
CA VAL A 362 49.68 35.90 0.88
C VAL A 362 48.99 36.80 1.92
N ALA A 363 47.69 37.08 1.77
CA ALA A 363 46.94 37.90 2.72
C ALA A 363 46.97 37.33 4.15
N CYS A 364 46.71 36.03 4.31
CA CYS A 364 46.80 35.34 5.61
C CYS A 364 48.23 35.33 6.16
N SER A 365 49.24 35.18 5.30
CA SER A 365 50.66 35.17 5.69
C SER A 365 51.12 36.55 6.21
N VAL A 366 50.68 37.65 5.58
CA VAL A 366 50.96 39.01 6.04
C VAL A 366 50.35 39.25 7.42
N LEU A 367 49.10 38.84 7.64
CA LEU A 367 48.47 38.92 8.96
C LEU A 367 49.20 38.08 10.01
N THR A 368 49.61 36.86 9.64
CA THR A 368 50.39 35.96 10.51
C THR A 368 51.71 36.61 10.90
N LEU A 369 52.41 37.25 9.96
CA LEU A 369 53.66 37.96 10.22
C LEU A 369 53.46 39.10 11.23
N ILE A 370 52.43 39.94 11.04
CA ILE A 370 52.09 41.03 11.96
C ILE A 370 51.87 40.50 13.39
N VAL A 371 51.02 39.48 13.52
CA VAL A 371 50.68 38.88 14.82
C VAL A 371 51.89 38.19 15.45
N THR A 372 52.76 37.58 14.65
CA THR A 372 54.01 36.97 15.13
C THR A 372 54.91 38.02 15.78
N PHE A 373 55.05 39.21 15.16
CA PHE A 373 55.79 40.31 15.79
C PHE A 373 55.15 40.79 17.11
N TYR A 374 53.82 40.78 17.21
CA TYR A 374 53.14 41.08 18.48
C TYR A 374 53.36 40.00 19.54
N TYR A 375 53.31 38.71 19.19
CA TYR A 375 53.63 37.63 20.13
C TYR A 375 55.09 37.65 20.57
N LEU A 376 56.04 37.81 19.65
CA LEU A 376 57.46 37.96 19.97
C LEU A 376 57.70 39.19 20.85
N GLY A 377 57.02 40.30 20.54
CA GLY A 377 57.06 41.52 21.34
C GLY A 377 56.53 41.34 22.76
N LEU A 378 55.42 40.59 22.92
CA LEU A 378 54.86 40.23 24.22
C LEU A 378 55.78 39.27 24.99
N LEU A 379 56.32 38.23 24.36
CA LEU A 379 57.19 37.23 24.98
C LEU A 379 58.51 37.85 25.44
N CYS A 380 59.24 38.51 24.54
CA CYS A 380 60.50 39.18 24.89
C CYS A 380 60.27 40.34 25.87
N GLY A 381 59.15 41.07 25.70
CA GLY A 381 58.77 42.17 26.59
C GLY A 381 58.48 41.71 28.02
N LEU A 382 57.69 40.64 28.20
CA LEU A 382 57.33 40.10 29.51
C LEU A 382 58.49 39.34 30.17
N CYS A 383 59.16 38.44 29.45
CA CYS A 383 60.25 37.63 29.99
C CYS A 383 61.52 38.46 30.24
N GLY A 384 61.77 39.48 29.41
CA GLY A 384 62.93 40.35 29.55
C GLY A 384 62.75 41.51 30.53
N TYR A 385 61.55 41.73 31.07
CA TYR A 385 61.29 42.85 31.95
C TYR A 385 61.83 42.62 33.36
N ASP A 386 62.80 43.43 33.76
CA ASP A 386 63.26 43.53 35.14
C ASP A 386 62.49 44.63 35.89
N ARG A 387 61.98 44.32 37.09
CA ARG A 387 61.26 45.27 37.95
C ARG A 387 62.19 46.28 38.62
N ASN A 388 63.46 45.94 38.77
CA ASN A 388 64.44 46.76 39.47
C ASN A 388 65.24 47.65 38.50
N ALA A 389 65.14 47.42 37.20
CA ALA A 389 65.78 48.24 36.18
C ALA A 389 64.96 49.50 35.89
N THR A 390 65.61 50.66 35.93
CA THR A 390 64.98 51.93 35.52
C THR A 390 64.73 51.98 34.00
N PRO A 391 63.76 52.76 33.51
CA PRO A 391 63.49 52.93 32.07
C PRO A 391 64.73 53.13 31.17
N THR A 392 65.77 53.82 31.63
CA THR A 392 67.04 54.03 30.91
C THR A 392 67.98 52.82 30.91
N ARG A 393 67.85 51.90 31.87
CA ARG A 393 68.72 50.72 32.07
C ARG A 393 68.10 49.38 31.68
N ARG A 394 67.01 49.38 30.90
CA ARG A 394 66.33 48.14 30.50
C ARG A 394 67.25 47.14 29.78
N GLY A 395 67.09 45.86 30.12
CA GLY A 395 67.83 44.76 29.53
C GLY A 395 67.59 44.61 28.03
N CYS A 396 68.54 43.97 27.33
CA CYS A 396 68.49 43.80 25.88
C CYS A 396 67.22 43.08 25.42
N VAL A 397 66.80 42.02 26.12
CA VAL A 397 65.61 41.23 25.78
C VAL A 397 64.32 42.06 25.85
N SER A 398 64.15 42.88 26.89
CA SER A 398 62.98 43.77 27.01
C SER A 398 62.97 44.81 25.90
N ASN A 399 64.13 45.42 25.61
CA ASN A 399 64.25 46.41 24.55
C ASN A 399 63.87 45.81 23.18
N THR A 400 64.36 44.61 22.88
CA THR A 400 63.99 43.85 21.67
C THR A 400 62.50 43.59 21.60
N GLY A 401 61.84 43.23 22.71
CA GLY A 401 60.37 43.08 22.75
C GLY A 401 59.62 44.36 22.38
N GLY A 402 60.07 45.49 22.90
CA GLY A 402 59.52 46.80 22.52
C GLY A 402 59.78 47.19 21.07
N VAL A 403 60.91 46.78 20.48
CA VAL A 403 61.20 46.96 19.04
C VAL A 403 60.28 46.08 18.19
N PHE A 404 60.11 44.80 18.52
CA PHE A 404 59.19 43.92 17.79
C PHE A 404 57.74 44.42 17.79
N LEU A 405 57.25 44.96 18.91
CA LEU A 405 55.94 45.61 18.95
C LEU A 405 55.84 46.78 17.97
N MET A 406 56.87 47.63 17.90
CA MET A 406 56.88 48.77 16.97
C MET A 406 57.06 48.36 15.50
N VAL A 407 57.79 47.27 15.22
CA VAL A 407 57.90 46.69 13.88
C VAL A 407 56.53 46.16 13.43
N GLY A 408 55.82 45.42 14.29
CA GLY A 408 54.45 44.97 14.04
C GLY A 408 53.49 46.13 13.78
N VAL A 409 53.63 47.23 14.52
CA VAL A 409 52.86 48.47 14.31
C VAL A 409 53.14 49.06 12.93
N GLY A 410 54.41 49.14 12.52
CA GLY A 410 54.81 49.67 11.20
C GLY A 410 54.26 48.83 10.05
N ILE A 411 54.40 47.51 10.11
CA ILE A 411 53.88 46.57 9.10
C ILE A 411 52.35 46.65 9.02
N SER A 412 51.66 46.82 10.16
CA SER A 412 50.21 46.99 10.18
C SER A 412 49.78 48.26 9.45
N PHE A 413 50.42 49.41 9.69
CA PHE A 413 50.09 50.64 8.93
C PHE A 413 50.33 50.49 7.43
N LEU A 414 51.35 49.71 7.03
CA LEU A 414 51.67 49.47 5.63
C LEU A 414 50.61 48.62 4.91
N PHE A 415 50.14 47.53 5.53
CA PHE A 415 49.32 46.52 4.86
C PHE A 415 47.84 46.49 5.27
N CYS A 416 47.43 47.09 6.40
CA CYS A 416 46.03 47.01 6.87
C CYS A 416 45.02 47.54 5.85
N TRP A 417 45.33 48.64 5.16
CA TRP A 417 44.43 49.20 4.15
C TRP A 417 44.29 48.30 2.91
N ILE A 418 45.38 47.66 2.48
CA ILE A 418 45.37 46.68 1.38
C ILE A 418 44.55 45.45 1.76
N LEU A 419 44.75 44.92 2.97
CA LEU A 419 43.97 43.79 3.49
C LEU A 419 42.48 44.14 3.60
N MET A 420 42.16 45.37 4.01
CA MET A 420 40.77 45.84 4.07
C MET A 420 40.14 45.99 2.67
N ILE A 421 40.90 46.37 1.63
CA ILE A 421 40.41 46.34 0.24
C ILE A 421 39.98 44.93 -0.15
N ILE A 422 40.83 43.92 0.11
CA ILE A 422 40.52 42.52 -0.19
C ILE A 422 39.24 42.09 0.54
N VAL A 423 39.11 42.42 1.83
CA VAL A 423 37.92 42.12 2.63
C VAL A 423 36.67 42.76 2.05
N VAL A 424 36.70 44.05 1.70
CA VAL A 424 35.54 44.76 1.15
C VAL A 424 35.11 44.17 -0.19
N LEU A 425 36.06 43.89 -1.10
CA LEU A 425 35.74 43.30 -2.39
C LEU A 425 35.11 41.91 -2.25
N SER A 426 35.71 41.04 -1.43
CA SER A 426 35.15 39.69 -1.18
C SER A 426 33.82 39.74 -0.43
N PHE A 427 33.63 40.68 0.49
CA PHE A 427 32.37 40.88 1.22
C PHE A 427 31.23 41.32 0.29
N VAL A 428 31.48 42.32 -0.57
CA VAL A 428 30.44 42.84 -1.47
C VAL A 428 30.00 41.74 -2.44
N VAL A 429 30.92 40.96 -2.99
CA VAL A 429 30.53 39.85 -3.87
C VAL A 429 29.83 38.74 -3.08
N GLY A 430 30.45 38.26 -2.00
CA GLY A 430 29.93 37.09 -1.26
C GLY A 430 28.62 37.35 -0.54
N GLY A 431 28.51 38.50 0.12
CA GLY A 431 27.29 38.90 0.83
C GLY A 431 26.10 39.12 -0.10
N ASN A 432 26.32 39.72 -1.27
CA ASN A 432 25.25 39.91 -2.25
C ASN A 432 24.80 38.59 -2.88
N VAL A 433 25.73 37.73 -3.30
CA VAL A 433 25.32 36.43 -3.90
C VAL A 433 24.60 35.57 -2.87
N GLU A 434 25.04 35.57 -1.60
CA GLU A 434 24.35 34.87 -0.52
C GLU A 434 22.90 35.35 -0.36
N LYS A 435 22.70 36.67 -0.30
CA LYS A 435 21.39 37.28 -0.03
C LYS A 435 20.45 37.39 -1.22
N LEU A 436 20.98 37.50 -2.45
CA LEU A 436 20.20 37.69 -3.67
C LEU A 436 19.99 36.40 -4.46
N VAL A 437 20.88 35.40 -4.29
CA VAL A 437 20.82 34.14 -5.05
C VAL A 437 20.62 32.95 -4.13
N CYS A 438 21.53 32.71 -3.17
CA CYS A 438 21.54 31.47 -2.40
C CYS A 438 20.32 31.31 -1.48
N GLU A 439 20.03 32.29 -0.63
CA GLU A 439 18.87 32.25 0.27
C GLU A 439 17.51 32.29 -0.49
N PRO A 440 17.34 33.12 -1.54
CA PRO A 440 16.15 33.09 -2.39
C PRO A 440 15.97 31.78 -3.17
N TYR A 441 17.04 31.10 -3.56
CA TYR A 441 16.97 29.80 -4.22
C TYR A 441 16.44 28.72 -3.26
N GLN A 442 17.02 28.63 -2.05
CA GLN A 442 16.59 27.65 -1.04
C GLN A 442 15.12 27.85 -0.62
N SER A 443 14.68 29.11 -0.52
CA SER A 443 13.29 29.46 -0.19
C SER A 443 12.35 29.47 -1.40
N LYS A 444 12.84 29.10 -2.59
CA LYS A 444 12.11 29.12 -3.88
C LYS A 444 11.60 30.50 -4.33
N LYS A 445 11.89 31.57 -3.59
CA LYS A 445 11.54 32.95 -3.94
C LYS A 445 12.18 33.39 -5.26
N LEU A 446 13.37 32.85 -5.57
CA LEU A 446 14.02 33.12 -6.86
C LEU A 446 13.16 32.67 -8.04
N PHE A 447 12.54 31.48 -7.94
CA PHE A 447 11.63 30.98 -8.98
C PHE A 447 10.36 31.82 -9.05
N GLN A 448 9.80 32.24 -7.92
CA GLN A 448 8.63 33.14 -7.89
C GLN A 448 8.91 34.48 -8.59
N ILE A 449 10.14 35.00 -8.54
CA ILE A 449 10.53 36.19 -9.29
C ILE A 449 10.53 35.89 -10.80
N LEU A 450 11.15 34.78 -11.23
CA LEU A 450 11.15 34.35 -12.63
C LEU A 450 9.73 34.07 -13.17
N ASP A 451 8.82 33.69 -12.29
CA ASP A 451 7.40 33.44 -12.58
C ASP A 451 6.55 34.72 -12.65
N THR A 452 7.15 35.90 -12.43
CA THR A 452 6.43 37.17 -12.54
C THR A 452 5.98 37.37 -13.99
N PRO A 453 4.67 37.58 -14.23
CA PRO A 453 4.16 37.71 -15.59
C PRO A 453 4.84 38.83 -16.37
N TYR A 454 5.17 38.56 -17.63
CA TYR A 454 5.79 39.51 -18.55
C TYR A 454 7.18 40.03 -18.15
N LEU A 455 7.81 39.48 -17.09
CA LEU A 455 9.10 39.96 -16.61
C LEU A 455 10.27 39.61 -17.54
N ILE A 456 10.33 38.35 -17.99
CA ILE A 456 11.43 37.86 -18.84
C ILE A 456 11.19 38.22 -20.31
N ASN A 457 9.92 38.23 -20.73
CA ASN A 457 9.51 38.55 -22.10
C ASN A 457 8.17 39.29 -22.04
N GLU A 458 8.09 40.47 -22.67
CA GLU A 458 6.90 41.33 -22.65
C GLU A 458 5.68 40.71 -23.35
N GLU A 459 5.87 39.74 -24.25
CA GLU A 459 4.81 39.05 -24.98
C GLU A 459 4.28 37.81 -24.26
N TRP A 460 5.06 37.22 -23.36
CA TRP A 460 4.73 35.94 -22.72
C TRP A 460 4.32 36.12 -21.28
N LYS A 461 3.05 35.83 -20.98
CA LYS A 461 2.52 35.83 -19.61
C LYS A 461 3.26 34.83 -18.73
N TYR A 462 3.47 33.61 -19.20
CA TYR A 462 4.30 32.60 -18.55
C TYR A 462 5.45 32.17 -19.46
N TYR A 463 6.68 32.57 -19.12
CA TYR A 463 7.84 32.38 -19.97
C TYR A 463 8.12 30.89 -20.26
N LEU A 464 8.10 30.03 -19.24
CA LEU A 464 8.35 28.60 -19.40
C LEU A 464 7.30 27.93 -20.29
N SER A 465 6.05 28.39 -20.21
CA SER A 465 4.97 27.93 -21.08
C SER A 465 5.16 28.34 -22.54
N GLY A 466 5.55 29.59 -22.80
CA GLY A 466 5.90 30.05 -24.14
C GLY A 466 7.07 29.26 -24.73
N MET A 467 8.09 28.98 -23.92
CA MET A 467 9.27 28.22 -24.35
C MET A 467 8.98 26.74 -24.62
N VAL A 468 8.33 26.03 -23.69
CA VAL A 468 8.18 24.57 -23.75
C VAL A 468 6.95 24.15 -24.55
N LEU A 469 5.83 24.86 -24.37
CA LEU A 469 4.53 24.50 -24.94
C LEU A 469 4.20 25.31 -26.20
N ASN A 470 4.97 26.36 -26.52
CA ASN A 470 4.64 27.36 -27.53
C ASN A 470 3.25 27.99 -27.32
N LYS A 471 2.83 28.08 -26.06
CA LYS A 471 1.51 28.59 -25.61
C LYS A 471 1.72 29.46 -24.36
N PRO A 472 1.83 30.79 -24.46
CA PRO A 472 2.28 31.63 -23.35
C PRO A 472 1.24 31.84 -22.22
N ASP A 473 -0.03 31.47 -22.43
CA ASP A 473 -1.12 31.73 -21.49
C ASP A 473 -1.36 30.61 -20.45
N ILE A 474 -0.72 29.44 -20.63
CA ILE A 474 -0.87 28.32 -19.69
C ILE A 474 -0.01 28.61 -18.45
N ASN A 475 -0.59 28.44 -17.27
CA ASN A 475 0.09 28.62 -15.99
C ASN A 475 1.13 27.52 -15.75
N LEU A 476 2.30 27.63 -16.38
CA LEU A 476 3.47 26.77 -16.17
C LEU A 476 4.60 27.62 -15.59
N THR A 477 4.91 27.39 -14.31
CA THR A 477 5.85 28.20 -13.52
C THR A 477 7.11 27.42 -13.17
N PHE A 478 8.26 28.08 -13.14
CA PHE A 478 9.53 27.52 -12.70
C PHE A 478 9.44 26.92 -11.30
N GLU A 479 8.74 27.58 -10.37
CA GLU A 479 8.56 27.06 -9.01
C GLU A 479 7.82 25.72 -9.02
N GLN A 480 6.72 25.62 -9.80
CA GLN A 480 5.95 24.39 -9.91
C GLN A 480 6.80 23.29 -10.54
N VAL A 481 7.45 23.57 -11.69
CA VAL A 481 8.25 22.56 -12.40
C VAL A 481 9.39 22.05 -11.51
N TYR A 482 10.10 22.95 -10.83
CA TYR A 482 11.17 22.57 -9.90
C TYR A 482 10.62 21.71 -8.76
N SER A 483 9.50 22.11 -8.14
CA SER A 483 8.87 21.35 -7.05
C SER A 483 8.39 19.97 -7.51
N ASP A 484 7.70 19.89 -8.64
CA ASP A 484 7.19 18.64 -9.22
C ASP A 484 8.36 17.68 -9.55
N CYS A 485 9.47 18.20 -10.08
CA CYS A 485 10.66 17.39 -10.33
C CYS A 485 11.39 16.98 -9.05
N LYS A 486 11.43 17.84 -8.03
CA LYS A 486 11.99 17.50 -6.72
C LYS A 486 11.21 16.38 -6.03
N ASP A 487 9.89 16.37 -6.23
CA ASP A 487 8.98 15.31 -5.77
C ASP A 487 8.97 14.08 -6.67
N ASN A 488 9.89 14.00 -7.65
CA ASN A 488 10.09 12.87 -8.55
C ASN A 488 8.88 12.54 -9.44
N LYS A 489 8.06 13.54 -9.81
CA LYS A 489 7.00 13.38 -10.80
C LYS A 489 7.58 13.18 -12.20
N GLY A 490 6.78 12.62 -13.11
CA GLY A 490 7.13 12.48 -14.52
C GLY A 490 7.22 13.82 -15.24
N VAL A 491 8.09 13.92 -16.25
CA VAL A 491 8.23 15.11 -17.12
C VAL A 491 6.87 15.53 -17.70
N TYR A 492 6.00 14.57 -18.04
CA TYR A 492 4.67 14.84 -18.60
C TYR A 492 3.83 15.74 -17.70
N THR A 493 3.72 15.40 -16.41
CA THR A 493 2.98 16.18 -15.42
C THR A 493 3.71 17.47 -15.06
N ALA A 494 5.03 17.40 -14.84
CA ALA A 494 5.80 18.56 -14.41
C ALA A 494 5.77 19.69 -15.45
N LEU A 495 5.81 19.36 -16.75
CA LEU A 495 5.76 20.34 -17.84
C LEU A 495 4.35 20.59 -18.38
N LYS A 496 3.31 19.95 -17.83
CA LYS A 496 1.92 20.03 -18.32
C LYS A 496 1.77 19.69 -19.80
N LEU A 497 2.44 18.63 -20.24
CA LEU A 497 2.50 18.22 -21.65
C LEU A 497 1.14 17.77 -22.21
N GLU A 498 0.13 17.57 -21.37
CA GLU A 498 -1.27 17.38 -21.80
C GLU A 498 -1.79 18.51 -22.71
N ASN A 499 -1.20 19.70 -22.61
CA ASN A 499 -1.55 20.85 -23.45
C ASN A 499 -0.94 20.78 -24.87
N ILE A 500 0.00 19.86 -25.12
CA ILE A 500 0.55 19.57 -26.45
C ILE A 500 -0.01 18.24 -26.95
N TYR A 501 0.12 17.19 -26.13
CA TYR A 501 -0.30 15.82 -26.43
C TYR A 501 -1.14 15.31 -25.27
N ASN A 502 -2.47 15.34 -25.42
CA ASN A 502 -3.36 14.77 -24.43
C ASN A 502 -3.42 13.25 -24.60
N ILE A 503 -2.76 12.54 -23.70
CA ILE A 503 -2.74 11.07 -23.71
C ILE A 503 -4.13 10.50 -23.46
N SER A 504 -4.99 11.23 -22.74
CA SER A 504 -6.37 10.79 -22.50
C SER A 504 -7.19 10.75 -23.80
N ASP A 505 -6.88 11.62 -24.78
CA ASP A 505 -7.56 11.63 -26.07
C ASP A 505 -7.04 10.51 -26.99
N CYS A 506 -5.74 10.19 -26.91
CA CYS A 506 -5.16 9.04 -27.64
C CYS A 506 -5.58 7.68 -27.05
N LEU A 507 -5.91 7.64 -25.76
CA LEU A 507 -6.28 6.45 -25.01
C LEU A 507 -7.75 6.52 -24.56
N ASP A 508 -8.61 7.17 -25.35
CA ASP A 508 -10.02 7.37 -25.01
C ASP A 508 -10.72 6.02 -24.85
N THR A 509 -10.92 5.67 -23.58
CA THR A 509 -11.52 4.41 -23.15
C THR A 509 -12.89 4.23 -23.77
N GLN A 510 -13.63 5.31 -24.00
CA GLN A 510 -15.01 5.26 -24.47
C GLN A 510 -15.08 4.80 -25.93
N GLN A 511 -14.16 5.23 -26.79
CA GLN A 511 -14.11 4.77 -28.18
C GLN A 511 -13.73 3.28 -28.27
N PHE A 512 -12.84 2.81 -27.39
CA PHE A 512 -12.38 1.43 -27.38
C PHE A 512 -13.40 0.45 -26.78
N THR A 513 -14.08 0.85 -25.70
CA THR A 513 -15.02 -0.02 -24.98
C THR A 513 -16.41 -0.05 -25.61
N GLN A 514 -16.82 0.98 -26.35
CA GLN A 514 -18.12 1.02 -27.03
C GLN A 514 -18.31 -0.10 -28.05
N ASN A 515 -17.31 -0.38 -28.89
CA ASN A 515 -17.41 -1.44 -29.89
C ASN A 515 -17.54 -2.82 -29.23
N VAL A 516 -16.72 -3.10 -28.23
CA VAL A 516 -16.78 -4.36 -27.46
C VAL A 516 -18.10 -4.48 -26.68
N SER A 517 -18.58 -3.38 -26.08
CA SER A 517 -19.87 -3.35 -25.38
C SER A 517 -21.01 -3.63 -26.35
N SER A 518 -21.00 -3.01 -27.53
CA SER A 518 -22.00 -3.24 -28.58
C SER A 518 -21.99 -4.70 -29.06
N ASP A 519 -20.82 -5.31 -29.23
CA ASP A 519 -20.72 -6.74 -29.61
C ASP A 519 -21.37 -7.65 -28.56
N PHE A 520 -21.23 -7.35 -27.27
CA PHE A 520 -21.90 -8.08 -26.19
C PHE A 520 -23.39 -7.75 -26.05
N GLU A 521 -23.83 -6.52 -26.33
CA GLU A 521 -25.24 -6.13 -26.29
C GLU A 521 -26.05 -6.76 -27.43
N ASN A 522 -25.45 -6.92 -28.60
CA ASN A 522 -26.05 -7.56 -29.77
C ASN A 522 -25.94 -9.10 -29.74
N MET A 523 -25.40 -9.66 -28.66
CA MET A 523 -25.19 -11.09 -28.51
C MET A 523 -26.53 -11.80 -28.20
N GLU A 524 -27.14 -12.37 -29.22
CA GLU A 524 -28.37 -13.16 -29.09
C GLU A 524 -28.02 -14.63 -28.81
N VAL A 525 -28.14 -15.04 -27.54
CA VAL A 525 -28.05 -16.45 -27.15
C VAL A 525 -29.47 -16.98 -26.96
N ASN A 526 -29.89 -17.89 -27.84
CA ASN A 526 -31.19 -18.54 -27.73
C ASN A 526 -30.99 -19.97 -27.19
N ILE A 527 -31.26 -20.16 -25.91
CA ILE A 527 -31.25 -21.50 -25.33
C ILE A 527 -32.67 -22.06 -25.50
N ASP A 528 -32.80 -23.05 -26.39
CA ASP A 528 -34.06 -23.77 -26.63
C ASP A 528 -34.74 -24.11 -25.30
N ASN A 529 -36.08 -24.04 -25.27
CA ASN A 529 -36.90 -24.29 -24.07
C ASN A 529 -36.39 -25.51 -23.31
N ILE A 530 -35.65 -25.28 -22.22
CA ILE A 530 -35.09 -26.33 -21.38
C ILE A 530 -36.26 -27.10 -20.77
N VAL A 531 -36.46 -28.35 -21.19
CA VAL A 531 -37.52 -29.20 -20.65
C VAL A 531 -36.93 -30.06 -19.54
N LEU A 532 -37.33 -29.83 -18.29
CA LEU A 532 -36.85 -30.61 -17.15
C LEU A 532 -37.46 -32.02 -17.12
N LEU A 533 -38.75 -32.12 -17.44
CA LEU A 533 -39.47 -33.38 -17.61
C LEU A 533 -40.60 -33.14 -18.61
N ASP A 534 -40.73 -34.02 -19.59
CA ASP A 534 -41.72 -33.87 -20.65
C ASP A 534 -43.15 -34.25 -20.18
N ALA A 535 -44.11 -34.06 -21.07
CA ALA A 535 -45.51 -34.38 -20.78
C ALA A 535 -45.72 -35.87 -20.48
N ALA A 536 -44.92 -36.76 -21.11
CA ALA A 536 -45.00 -38.20 -20.86
C ALA A 536 -44.52 -38.54 -19.45
N GLY A 537 -43.39 -37.99 -18.99
CA GLY A 537 -42.87 -38.17 -17.63
C GLY A 537 -43.81 -37.59 -16.58
N LYS A 538 -44.39 -36.41 -16.83
CA LYS A 538 -45.39 -35.82 -15.93
C LYS A 538 -46.65 -36.69 -15.82
N LYS A 539 -47.14 -37.21 -16.95
CA LYS A 539 -48.26 -38.16 -16.98
C LYS A 539 -47.90 -39.45 -16.24
N ASN A 540 -46.68 -39.95 -16.38
CA ASN A 540 -46.22 -41.15 -15.69
C ASN A 540 -46.33 -41.04 -14.16
N LEU A 541 -45.91 -39.89 -13.61
CA LEU A 541 -46.07 -39.58 -12.19
C LEU A 541 -47.56 -39.53 -11.76
N GLN A 542 -48.45 -38.98 -12.60
CA GLN A 542 -49.89 -38.95 -12.35
C GLN A 542 -50.53 -40.34 -12.41
N ASP A 543 -50.09 -41.18 -13.36
CA ASP A 543 -50.56 -42.55 -13.50
C ASP A 543 -50.13 -43.39 -12.28
N PHE A 544 -48.97 -43.10 -11.68
CA PHE A 544 -48.55 -43.72 -10.43
C PHE A 544 -49.44 -43.35 -9.23
N ILE A 545 -49.84 -42.08 -9.08
CA ILE A 545 -50.84 -41.69 -8.08
C ILE A 545 -52.15 -42.48 -8.26
N SER A 546 -52.52 -42.73 -9.52
CA SER A 546 -53.76 -43.43 -9.88
C SER A 546 -53.66 -44.96 -9.79
N SER A 547 -52.50 -45.51 -9.41
CA SER A 547 -52.26 -46.96 -9.37
C SER A 547 -53.07 -47.70 -8.30
N GLY A 548 -53.52 -46.99 -7.26
CA GLY A 548 -54.36 -47.52 -6.18
C GLY A 548 -53.61 -48.20 -5.03
N VAL A 549 -52.28 -48.02 -4.94
CA VAL A 549 -51.45 -48.51 -3.84
C VAL A 549 -51.79 -47.83 -2.51
N ASP A 550 -52.07 -46.53 -2.55
CA ASP A 550 -52.52 -45.71 -1.42
C ASP A 550 -53.88 -46.14 -0.87
N ARG A 551 -54.67 -46.90 -1.66
CA ARG A 551 -56.02 -47.37 -1.33
C ARG A 551 -56.07 -48.83 -0.87
N ILE A 552 -54.92 -49.48 -0.70
CA ILE A 552 -54.87 -50.84 -0.16
C ILE A 552 -55.34 -50.80 1.31
N ASP A 553 -56.23 -51.71 1.68
CA ASP A 553 -56.67 -51.86 3.08
C ASP A 553 -55.61 -52.59 3.90
N TYR A 554 -54.50 -51.91 4.18
CA TYR A 554 -53.39 -52.43 4.98
C TYR A 554 -53.87 -52.94 6.35
N GLY A 555 -54.91 -52.32 6.93
CA GLY A 555 -55.50 -52.72 8.20
C GLY A 555 -56.06 -54.13 8.16
N ALA A 556 -56.79 -54.49 7.10
CA ALA A 556 -57.32 -55.85 6.92
C ALA A 556 -56.20 -56.91 6.80
N TYR A 557 -55.13 -56.63 6.04
CA TYR A 557 -54.00 -57.55 5.92
C TYR A 557 -53.26 -57.74 7.25
N LEU A 558 -53.00 -56.66 7.99
CA LEU A 558 -52.32 -56.72 9.29
C LEU A 558 -53.16 -57.44 10.35
N ALA A 559 -54.48 -57.25 10.34
CA ALA A 559 -55.40 -57.90 11.27
C ALA A 559 -55.46 -59.43 11.08
N GLU A 560 -55.47 -59.91 9.84
CA GLU A 560 -55.51 -61.36 9.58
C GLU A 560 -54.15 -62.05 9.77
N THR A 561 -53.04 -61.37 9.45
CA THR A 561 -51.69 -61.93 9.60
C THR A 561 -51.21 -61.97 11.06
N ALA A 562 -51.82 -61.18 11.95
CA ALA A 562 -51.52 -61.18 13.38
C ALA A 562 -52.20 -62.35 14.15
N LYS A 563 -53.17 -63.04 13.55
CA LYS A 563 -53.88 -64.16 14.17
C LYS A 563 -53.02 -65.44 14.15
N THR A 564 -53.25 -66.32 15.11
CA THR A 564 -52.70 -67.70 15.06
C THR A 564 -53.35 -68.50 13.92
N PRO A 565 -52.67 -69.50 13.31
CA PRO A 565 -53.25 -70.29 12.21
C PRO A 565 -54.52 -71.07 12.59
N THR A 566 -54.63 -71.52 13.84
CA THR A 566 -55.76 -72.33 14.35
C THR A 566 -56.44 -71.67 15.54
N LYS A 567 -57.75 -71.96 15.76
CA LYS A 567 -58.54 -71.38 16.86
C LYS A 567 -58.12 -71.93 18.23
N VAL A 568 -57.64 -73.17 18.22
CA VAL A 568 -57.12 -73.88 19.40
C VAL A 568 -55.69 -74.31 19.16
N ASN A 569 -54.90 -74.43 20.23
CA ASN A 569 -53.59 -75.07 20.15
C ASN A 569 -53.79 -76.57 19.85
N LEU A 570 -53.39 -76.99 18.65
CA LEU A 570 -53.59 -78.37 18.20
C LEU A 570 -52.86 -79.41 19.07
N LEU A 571 -51.70 -79.08 19.65
CA LEU A 571 -51.00 -80.00 20.55
C LEU A 571 -51.76 -80.19 21.87
N THR A 572 -52.28 -79.10 22.45
CA THR A 572 -53.13 -79.17 23.64
C THR A 572 -54.42 -79.93 23.37
N PHE A 573 -55.05 -79.69 22.20
CA PHE A 573 -56.24 -80.42 21.77
C PHE A 573 -55.95 -81.92 21.59
N ALA A 574 -54.85 -82.28 20.93
CA ALA A 574 -54.43 -83.68 20.75
C ALA A 574 -54.16 -84.37 22.09
N HIS A 575 -53.47 -83.70 23.02
CA HIS A 575 -53.22 -84.23 24.37
C HIS A 575 -54.53 -84.48 25.13
N GLY A 576 -55.44 -83.51 25.14
CA GLY A 576 -56.75 -83.67 25.78
C GLY A 576 -57.60 -84.76 25.15
N LEU A 577 -57.53 -84.92 23.83
CA LEU A 577 -58.22 -86.00 23.11
C LEU A 577 -57.66 -87.38 23.46
N GLU A 578 -56.33 -87.51 23.60
CA GLU A 578 -55.67 -88.75 23.99
C GLU A 578 -55.94 -89.11 25.46
N GLU A 579 -55.96 -88.14 26.36
CA GLU A 579 -56.32 -88.34 27.77
C GLU A 579 -57.74 -88.89 27.91
N LYS A 580 -58.70 -88.29 27.17
CA LYS A 580 -60.07 -88.79 27.08
C LYS A 580 -60.14 -90.19 26.48
N ALA A 581 -59.36 -90.48 25.43
CA ALA A 581 -59.27 -91.82 24.86
C ALA A 581 -58.74 -92.86 25.86
N ASN A 582 -57.81 -92.49 26.73
CA ASN A 582 -57.21 -93.38 27.72
C ASN A 582 -58.19 -93.84 28.82
N GLN A 583 -59.18 -93.00 29.14
CA GLN A 583 -60.26 -93.30 30.10
C GLN A 583 -61.26 -94.32 29.58
N LEU A 584 -61.29 -94.58 28.27
CA LEU A 584 -62.21 -95.53 27.65
C LEU A 584 -61.68 -96.98 27.74
N PRO A 585 -62.59 -97.98 27.78
CA PRO A 585 -62.22 -99.39 27.67
C PRO A 585 -61.61 -99.69 26.29
N GLN A 586 -60.91 -100.83 26.20
CA GLN A 586 -60.30 -101.27 24.93
C GLN A 586 -61.39 -101.52 23.88
N GLY A 587 -61.30 -100.84 22.73
CA GLY A 587 -62.34 -100.88 21.70
C GLY A 587 -62.01 -100.08 20.43
N SER A 588 -62.97 -100.02 19.50
CA SER A 588 -62.91 -99.18 18.29
C SER A 588 -62.80 -97.69 18.64
N LEU A 589 -63.65 -97.22 19.55
CA LEU A 589 -63.73 -95.83 19.98
C LEU A 589 -62.40 -95.29 20.55
N LYS A 590 -61.80 -96.01 21.52
CA LYS A 590 -60.49 -95.66 22.09
C LYS A 590 -59.40 -95.53 21.02
N ARG A 591 -59.31 -96.51 20.12
CA ARG A 591 -58.32 -96.50 19.03
C ARG A 591 -58.58 -95.35 18.06
N SER A 592 -59.83 -95.05 17.75
CA SER A 592 -60.18 -93.96 16.84
C SER A 592 -59.84 -92.59 17.43
N LEU A 593 -60.16 -92.33 18.70
CA LEU A 593 -59.82 -91.06 19.35
C LEU A 593 -58.30 -90.88 19.49
N ALA A 594 -57.56 -91.93 19.87
CA ALA A 594 -56.10 -91.90 19.93
C ALA A 594 -55.46 -91.70 18.53
N SER A 595 -56.01 -92.33 17.49
CA SER A 595 -55.57 -92.14 16.10
C SER A 595 -55.79 -90.71 15.63
N ASN A 596 -56.97 -90.11 15.92
CA ASN A 596 -57.24 -88.72 15.58
C ASN A 596 -56.34 -87.75 16.34
N ALA A 597 -56.02 -88.01 17.62
CA ALA A 597 -55.03 -87.23 18.37
C ALA A 597 -53.65 -87.24 17.68
N GLN A 598 -53.21 -88.39 17.18
CA GLN A 598 -51.97 -88.48 16.42
C GLN A 598 -52.05 -87.76 15.07
N THR A 599 -53.18 -87.84 14.36
CA THR A 599 -53.41 -87.06 13.13
C THR A 599 -53.34 -85.56 13.39
N VAL A 600 -53.93 -85.06 14.48
CA VAL A 600 -53.84 -83.65 14.89
C VAL A 600 -52.39 -83.24 15.14
N ARG A 601 -51.56 -84.08 15.79
CA ARG A 601 -50.11 -83.81 15.95
C ARG A 601 -49.37 -83.75 14.61
N MET A 602 -49.69 -84.64 13.68
CA MET A 602 -49.11 -84.62 12.33
C MET A 602 -49.51 -83.35 11.57
N ILE A 603 -50.76 -82.90 11.68
CA ILE A 603 -51.22 -81.64 11.09
C ILE A 603 -50.48 -80.45 11.72
N TYR A 604 -50.28 -80.44 13.04
CA TYR A 604 -49.54 -79.37 13.71
C TYR A 604 -48.10 -79.24 13.17
N HIS A 605 -47.33 -80.32 13.18
CA HIS A 605 -45.94 -80.28 12.71
C HIS A 605 -45.81 -80.12 11.20
N GLY A 606 -46.71 -80.72 10.42
CA GLY A 606 -46.66 -80.72 8.96
C GLY A 606 -47.29 -79.50 8.29
N GLN A 607 -48.21 -78.80 8.96
CA GLN A 607 -48.98 -77.72 8.35
C GLN A 607 -49.00 -76.43 9.18
N VAL A 608 -49.14 -76.49 10.51
CA VAL A 608 -49.20 -75.27 11.35
C VAL A 608 -47.82 -74.63 11.52
N VAL A 609 -46.79 -75.39 11.93
CA VAL A 609 -45.43 -74.85 12.12
C VAL A 609 -44.87 -74.22 10.82
N PRO A 610 -45.01 -74.84 9.63
CA PRO A 610 -44.58 -74.22 8.38
C PRO A 610 -45.35 -72.95 7.97
N LEU A 611 -46.54 -72.70 8.54
CA LEU A 611 -47.33 -71.50 8.27
C LEU A 611 -46.87 -70.27 9.06
N GLU A 612 -46.29 -70.45 10.25
CA GLU A 612 -45.94 -69.35 11.15
C GLU A 612 -44.93 -68.36 10.55
N SER A 613 -43.87 -68.87 9.89
CA SER A 613 -42.81 -68.03 9.32
C SER A 613 -43.27 -67.21 8.10
N PRO A 614 -43.96 -67.79 7.09
CA PRO A 614 -44.53 -67.01 6.00
C PRO A 614 -45.58 -66.00 6.46
N MET A 615 -46.38 -66.30 7.50
CA MET A 615 -47.33 -65.34 8.07
C MET A 615 -46.62 -64.13 8.67
N LYS A 616 -45.55 -64.33 9.44
CA LYS A 616 -44.72 -63.23 9.98
C LYS A 616 -44.07 -62.43 8.85
N THR A 617 -43.58 -63.10 7.81
CA THR A 617 -42.98 -62.45 6.63
C THR A 617 -44.00 -61.59 5.89
N LEU A 618 -45.24 -62.08 5.71
CA LEU A 618 -46.31 -61.30 5.08
C LEU A 618 -46.68 -60.09 5.94
N HIS A 619 -46.76 -60.25 7.27
CA HIS A 619 -47.03 -59.15 8.19
C HIS A 619 -45.98 -58.03 8.04
N GLN A 620 -44.70 -58.38 8.08
CA GLN A 620 -43.61 -57.42 7.92
C GLN A 620 -43.66 -56.75 6.53
N SER A 621 -43.84 -57.55 5.47
CA SER A 621 -43.87 -57.02 4.10
C SER A 621 -45.03 -56.04 3.87
N ILE A 622 -46.19 -56.29 4.51
CA ILE A 622 -47.33 -55.37 4.49
C ILE A 622 -47.05 -54.09 5.28
N GLN A 623 -46.39 -54.18 6.46
CA GLN A 623 -45.98 -52.99 7.22
C GLN A 623 -44.98 -52.14 6.44
N ASP A 624 -43.98 -52.77 5.84
CA ASP A 624 -42.97 -52.08 5.03
C ASP A 624 -43.61 -51.41 3.82
N LEU A 625 -44.51 -52.12 3.12
CA LEU A 625 -45.27 -51.56 1.99
C LEU A 625 -46.20 -50.41 2.41
N GLN A 626 -46.84 -50.50 3.58
CA GLN A 626 -47.67 -49.43 4.13
C GLN A 626 -46.82 -48.19 4.42
N HIS A 627 -45.64 -48.37 5.03
CA HIS A 627 -44.74 -47.26 5.31
C HIS A 627 -44.24 -46.60 4.02
N GLN A 628 -43.86 -47.41 3.02
CA GLN A 628 -43.39 -46.93 1.71
C GLN A 628 -44.48 -46.22 0.90
N SER A 629 -45.72 -46.71 0.95
CA SER A 629 -46.84 -46.10 0.21
C SER A 629 -47.44 -44.88 0.92
N SER A 630 -47.31 -44.81 2.25
CA SER A 630 -47.85 -43.70 3.03
C SER A 630 -47.22 -42.36 2.63
N GLY A 631 -48.07 -41.39 2.30
CA GLY A 631 -47.64 -40.06 1.87
C GLY A 631 -47.00 -39.99 0.48
N LEU A 632 -46.91 -41.11 -0.25
CA LEU A 632 -46.29 -41.13 -1.58
C LEU A 632 -47.07 -40.30 -2.61
N GLY A 633 -48.41 -40.35 -2.55
CA GLY A 633 -49.25 -39.47 -3.37
C GLY A 633 -49.03 -37.98 -3.09
N VAL A 634 -48.83 -37.59 -1.83
CA VAL A 634 -48.53 -36.20 -1.44
C VAL A 634 -47.14 -35.79 -1.97
N LYS A 635 -46.15 -36.69 -1.85
CA LYS A 635 -44.80 -36.46 -2.41
C LYS A 635 -44.85 -36.25 -3.92
N VAL A 636 -45.56 -37.09 -4.67
CA VAL A 636 -45.67 -36.94 -6.13
C VAL A 636 -46.36 -35.62 -6.51
N HIS A 637 -47.43 -35.22 -5.83
CA HIS A 637 -48.06 -33.92 -6.08
C HIS A 637 -47.10 -32.75 -5.78
N SER A 638 -46.33 -32.84 -4.69
CA SER A 638 -45.30 -31.86 -4.37
C SER A 638 -44.23 -31.79 -5.45
N ILE A 639 -43.78 -32.93 -5.98
CA ILE A 639 -42.79 -32.99 -7.06
C ILE A 639 -43.35 -32.35 -8.33
N ILE A 640 -44.58 -32.67 -8.72
CA ILE A 640 -45.23 -32.07 -9.90
C ILE A 640 -45.36 -30.55 -9.73
N SER A 641 -45.75 -30.08 -8.53
CA SER A 641 -45.85 -28.64 -8.25
C SER A 641 -44.48 -27.95 -8.29
N SER A 642 -43.44 -28.57 -7.74
CA SER A 642 -42.07 -28.05 -7.78
C SER A 642 -41.52 -28.04 -9.20
N LEU A 643 -41.83 -29.06 -10.00
CA LEU A 643 -41.52 -29.14 -11.43
C LEU A 643 -42.17 -28.01 -12.21
N ASP A 644 -43.47 -27.78 -12.03
CA ASP A 644 -44.16 -26.68 -12.71
C ASP A 644 -43.58 -25.32 -12.29
N ALA A 645 -43.26 -25.14 -11.01
CA ALA A 645 -42.60 -23.93 -10.53
C ALA A 645 -41.21 -23.73 -11.13
N ALA A 646 -40.40 -24.77 -11.21
CA ALA A 646 -39.06 -24.73 -11.80
C ALA A 646 -39.11 -24.48 -13.31
N GLN A 647 -40.01 -25.16 -14.03
CA GLN A 647 -40.22 -25.01 -15.46
C GLN A 647 -40.70 -23.58 -15.80
N ASN A 648 -41.63 -23.03 -15.02
CA ASN A 648 -42.10 -21.65 -15.16
C ASN A 648 -41.01 -20.63 -14.82
N PHE A 649 -40.19 -20.88 -13.80
CA PHE A 649 -39.07 -20.02 -13.45
C PHE A 649 -38.07 -19.94 -14.60
N ILE A 650 -37.68 -21.09 -15.17
CA ILE A 650 -36.77 -21.14 -16.32
C ILE A 650 -37.40 -20.40 -17.51
N ALA A 651 -38.64 -20.73 -17.90
CA ALA A 651 -39.31 -20.12 -19.04
C ALA A 651 -39.39 -18.58 -18.94
N ASN A 652 -39.65 -18.04 -17.75
CA ASN A 652 -39.81 -16.60 -17.54
C ASN A 652 -38.50 -15.86 -17.25
N SER A 653 -37.52 -16.52 -16.64
CA SER A 653 -36.29 -15.86 -16.16
C SER A 653 -35.10 -16.05 -17.08
N LEU A 654 -35.08 -17.10 -17.91
CA LEU A 654 -33.93 -17.48 -18.74
C LEU A 654 -33.39 -16.33 -19.58
N SER A 655 -34.27 -15.62 -20.31
CA SER A 655 -33.86 -14.46 -21.12
C SER A 655 -33.21 -13.35 -20.26
N SER A 656 -33.80 -13.03 -19.10
CA SER A 656 -33.23 -12.02 -18.19
C SER A 656 -31.89 -12.45 -17.59
N VAL A 657 -31.73 -13.74 -17.27
CA VAL A 657 -30.48 -14.32 -16.73
C VAL A 657 -29.39 -14.28 -17.78
N ILE A 658 -29.71 -14.64 -19.03
CA ILE A 658 -28.77 -14.56 -20.17
C ILE A 658 -28.28 -13.12 -20.32
N VAL A 659 -29.19 -12.14 -20.43
CA VAL A 659 -28.80 -10.71 -20.57
C VAL A 659 -27.94 -10.24 -19.39
N GLN A 660 -28.30 -10.60 -18.17
CA GLN A 660 -27.57 -10.19 -16.97
C GLN A 660 -26.16 -10.78 -16.90
N GLU A 661 -26.02 -12.09 -17.13
CA GLU A 661 -24.71 -12.76 -17.10
C GLU A 661 -23.86 -12.36 -18.32
N THR A 662 -24.45 -12.16 -19.50
CA THR A 662 -23.74 -11.61 -20.67
C THR A 662 -23.19 -10.22 -20.38
N LYS A 663 -23.99 -9.33 -19.78
CA LYS A 663 -23.52 -7.97 -19.41
C LYS A 663 -22.39 -8.02 -18.38
N LYS A 664 -22.51 -8.89 -17.36
CA LYS A 664 -21.47 -9.06 -16.34
C LYS A 664 -20.17 -9.59 -16.95
N TYR A 665 -20.27 -10.57 -17.85
CA TYR A 665 -19.14 -11.12 -18.58
C TYR A 665 -18.49 -10.07 -19.50
N GLY A 666 -19.29 -9.32 -20.26
CA GLY A 666 -18.81 -8.23 -21.11
C GLY A 666 -18.08 -7.14 -20.33
N ASN A 667 -18.64 -6.71 -19.20
CA ASN A 667 -18.01 -5.75 -18.30
C ASN A 667 -16.67 -6.25 -17.74
N MET A 668 -16.53 -7.56 -17.48
CA MET A 668 -15.27 -8.15 -17.04
C MET A 668 -14.20 -8.05 -18.14
N ILE A 669 -14.55 -8.39 -19.40
CA ILE A 669 -13.64 -8.27 -20.54
C ILE A 669 -13.23 -6.81 -20.77
N ILE A 670 -14.20 -5.89 -20.74
CA ILE A 670 -13.97 -4.44 -20.87
C ILE A 670 -13.06 -3.93 -19.74
N GLY A 671 -13.30 -4.37 -18.50
CA GLY A 671 -12.57 -3.94 -17.32
C GLY A 671 -11.06 -4.21 -17.37
N TYR A 672 -10.61 -5.25 -18.07
CA TYR A 672 -9.18 -5.49 -18.28
C TYR A 672 -8.51 -4.35 -19.06
N PHE A 673 -9.21 -3.81 -20.05
CA PHE A 673 -8.71 -2.69 -20.86
C PHE A 673 -8.82 -1.36 -20.13
N GLU A 674 -9.92 -1.12 -19.42
CA GLU A 674 -10.05 0.07 -18.56
C GLU A 674 -8.93 0.15 -17.53
N TYR A 675 -8.62 -0.98 -16.88
CA TYR A 675 -7.53 -1.07 -15.91
C TYR A 675 -6.17 -0.81 -16.56
N TYR A 676 -5.90 -1.42 -17.73
CA TYR A 676 -4.68 -1.17 -18.48
C TYR A 676 -4.54 0.31 -18.86
N LEU A 677 -5.58 0.94 -19.43
CA LEU A 677 -5.54 2.34 -19.85
C LEU A 677 -5.34 3.29 -18.68
N GLN A 678 -6.02 3.04 -17.55
CA GLN A 678 -5.79 3.81 -16.32
C GLN A 678 -4.35 3.65 -15.82
N TRP A 679 -3.82 2.43 -15.83
CA TRP A 679 -2.44 2.17 -15.43
C TRP A 679 -1.43 2.85 -16.36
N VAL A 680 -1.67 2.87 -17.68
CA VAL A 680 -0.85 3.60 -18.65
C VAL A 680 -0.87 5.09 -18.34
N LYS A 681 -2.06 5.67 -18.13
CA LYS A 681 -2.22 7.09 -17.80
C LYS A 681 -1.42 7.49 -16.55
N ILE A 682 -1.58 6.75 -15.46
CA ILE A 682 -0.85 7.00 -14.21
C ILE A 682 0.66 6.81 -14.42
N SER A 683 1.05 5.75 -15.13
CA SER A 683 2.46 5.45 -15.37
C SER A 683 3.13 6.56 -16.17
N ILE A 684 2.49 7.11 -17.21
CA ILE A 684 3.08 8.21 -17.99
C ILE A 684 3.09 9.52 -17.20
N MET A 685 2.05 9.79 -16.40
CA MET A 685 1.99 11.01 -15.58
C MET A 685 3.01 11.01 -14.43
N GLU A 686 3.25 9.87 -13.78
CA GLU A 686 4.01 9.82 -12.53
C GLU A 686 5.34 9.08 -12.60
N LYS A 687 5.48 8.05 -13.44
CA LYS A 687 6.60 7.10 -13.37
C LYS A 687 7.55 7.15 -14.57
N VAL A 688 7.02 7.34 -15.76
CA VAL A 688 7.81 7.45 -16.99
C VAL A 688 8.53 8.80 -16.99
N ALA A 689 9.82 8.78 -17.33
CA ALA A 689 10.64 9.99 -17.41
C ALA A 689 10.56 10.84 -16.13
N ALA A 690 10.81 10.25 -14.96
CA ALA A 690 10.84 11.00 -13.70
C ALA A 690 11.87 12.14 -13.77
N CYS A 691 11.45 13.39 -13.53
CA CYS A 691 12.26 14.57 -13.83
C CYS A 691 13.19 15.01 -12.69
N LYS A 692 13.36 14.19 -11.66
CA LYS A 692 14.29 14.43 -10.55
C LYS A 692 15.75 14.69 -10.96
N PRO A 693 16.32 14.06 -12.00
CA PRO A 693 17.64 14.42 -12.50
C PRO A 693 17.77 15.90 -12.89
N VAL A 694 16.70 16.52 -13.41
CA VAL A 694 16.69 17.95 -13.77
C VAL A 694 16.77 18.83 -12.53
N ALA A 695 15.95 18.56 -11.50
CA ALA A 695 16.02 19.28 -10.23
C ALA A 695 17.37 19.08 -9.52
N THR A 696 17.93 17.87 -9.59
CA THR A 696 19.25 17.54 -9.02
C THR A 696 20.37 18.28 -9.72
N ALA A 697 20.31 18.40 -11.04
CA ALA A 697 21.28 19.17 -11.82
C ALA A 697 21.23 20.66 -11.46
N LEU A 698 20.02 21.24 -11.33
CA LEU A 698 19.85 22.62 -10.88
C LEU A 698 20.37 22.84 -9.45
N ASP A 699 20.02 21.95 -8.50
CA ASP A 699 20.51 22.01 -7.12
C ASP A 699 22.03 21.88 -7.05
N SER A 700 22.62 21.05 -7.90
CA SER A 700 24.07 20.89 -8.00
C SER A 700 24.76 22.16 -8.48
N VAL A 701 24.18 22.87 -9.46
CA VAL A 701 24.78 24.10 -9.99
C VAL A 701 24.64 25.26 -9.00
N VAL A 702 23.44 25.48 -8.48
CA VAL A 702 23.16 26.65 -7.64
C VAL A 702 23.49 26.37 -6.18
N SER A 703 22.89 25.36 -5.57
CA SER A 703 23.05 25.13 -4.13
C SER A 703 24.41 24.53 -3.78
N VAL A 704 24.89 23.54 -4.54
CA VAL A 704 26.14 22.85 -4.21
C VAL A 704 27.35 23.62 -4.72
N PHE A 705 27.42 23.91 -6.03
CA PHE A 705 28.59 24.54 -6.63
C PHE A 705 28.69 26.04 -6.32
N LEU A 706 27.69 26.84 -6.71
CA LEU A 706 27.75 28.29 -6.48
C LEU A 706 27.73 28.60 -4.98
N CYS A 707 26.67 28.21 -4.28
CA CYS A 707 26.50 28.58 -2.87
C CYS A 707 27.47 27.84 -1.95
N GLY A 708 27.51 26.51 -2.02
CA GLY A 708 28.34 25.70 -1.13
C GLY A 708 29.84 25.73 -1.43
N TYR A 709 30.26 25.58 -2.70
CA TYR A 709 31.69 25.44 -3.03
C TYR A 709 32.41 26.78 -3.20
N ILE A 710 31.70 27.84 -3.60
CA ILE A 710 32.29 29.16 -3.86
C ILE A 710 31.92 30.17 -2.78
N ILE A 711 30.63 30.39 -2.54
CA ILE A 711 30.16 31.51 -1.71
C ILE A 711 30.37 31.26 -0.22
N ASP A 712 30.04 30.09 0.31
CA ASP A 712 30.24 29.77 1.73
C ASP A 712 31.71 29.93 2.18
N PRO A 713 32.71 29.37 1.46
CA PRO A 713 34.11 29.55 1.85
C PRO A 713 34.57 30.99 1.62
N MET A 714 34.11 31.66 0.56
CA MET A 714 34.46 33.08 0.35
C MET A 714 33.89 33.96 1.47
N ASN A 715 32.69 33.64 1.97
CA ASN A 715 32.07 34.31 3.10
C ASN A 715 32.83 34.07 4.40
N LEU A 716 33.26 32.84 4.65
CA LEU A 716 34.13 32.52 5.78
C LEU A 716 35.49 33.24 5.68
N PHE A 717 36.05 33.35 4.48
CA PHE A 717 37.34 34.00 4.21
C PHE A 717 37.31 35.49 4.55
N TRP A 718 36.39 36.27 3.96
CA TRP A 718 36.32 37.71 4.23
C TRP A 718 35.92 37.99 5.68
N PHE A 719 35.07 37.15 6.28
CA PHE A 719 34.66 37.31 7.67
C PHE A 719 35.82 37.06 8.63
N GLY A 720 36.61 36.01 8.39
CA GLY A 720 37.80 35.68 9.19
C GLY A 720 38.88 36.76 9.10
N ILE A 721 39.29 37.11 7.87
CA ILE A 721 40.32 38.13 7.63
C ILE A 721 39.80 39.52 8.01
N GLY A 722 38.54 39.85 7.73
CA GLY A 722 37.93 41.12 8.11
C GLY A 722 37.93 41.35 9.60
N LYS A 723 37.58 40.32 10.39
CA LYS A 723 37.75 40.35 11.86
C LYS A 723 39.20 40.55 12.24
N ALA A 724 40.13 39.77 11.68
CA ALA A 724 41.55 39.91 11.96
C ALA A 724 42.05 41.34 11.69
N THR A 725 41.71 41.93 10.54
CA THR A 725 42.11 43.29 10.16
C THR A 725 41.45 44.37 11.03
N LEU A 726 40.18 44.21 11.41
CA LEU A 726 39.51 45.15 12.31
C LEU A 726 40.15 45.17 13.70
N PHE A 727 40.45 44.00 14.26
CA PHE A 727 41.09 43.87 15.57
C PHE A 727 42.58 44.30 15.56
N LEU A 728 43.19 44.53 14.39
CA LEU A 728 44.50 45.19 14.35
C LEU A 728 44.46 46.63 14.88
N LEU A 729 43.32 47.35 14.79
CA LEU A 729 43.21 48.71 15.34
C LEU A 729 43.45 48.77 16.86
N PRO A 730 42.72 48.02 17.70
CA PRO A 730 43.02 47.98 19.13
C PRO A 730 44.41 47.38 19.41
N ALA A 731 44.84 46.36 18.64
CA ALA A 731 46.18 45.79 18.78
C ALA A 731 47.28 46.85 18.58
N LEU A 732 47.14 47.71 17.56
CA LEU A 732 48.06 48.82 17.30
C LEU A 732 48.16 49.78 18.48
N ILE A 733 47.01 50.17 19.04
CA ILE A 733 46.96 51.09 20.19
C ILE A 733 47.67 50.47 21.39
N PHE A 734 47.34 49.21 21.71
CA PHE A 734 47.96 48.52 22.84
C PHE A 734 49.46 48.27 22.60
N ALA A 735 49.87 47.88 21.40
CA ALA A 735 51.27 47.66 21.06
C ALA A 735 52.10 48.95 21.18
N VAL A 736 51.62 50.09 20.68
CA VAL A 736 52.31 51.39 20.81
C VAL A 736 52.42 51.81 22.28
N LYS A 737 51.35 51.65 23.07
CA LYS A 737 51.37 52.00 24.51
C LYS A 737 52.27 51.05 25.30
N LEU A 738 52.27 49.77 24.96
CA LEU A 738 53.04 48.73 25.64
C LEU A 738 54.53 48.80 25.29
N ALA A 739 54.88 49.14 24.05
CA ALA A 739 56.27 49.30 23.61
C ALA A 739 57.04 50.31 24.46
N LYS A 740 56.36 51.36 24.95
CA LYS A 740 56.97 52.32 25.89
C LYS A 740 57.41 51.70 27.22
N TYR A 741 56.78 50.61 27.66
CA TYR A 741 57.17 49.91 28.90
C TYR A 741 58.28 48.88 28.70
N TYR A 742 58.66 48.58 27.46
CA TYR A 742 59.68 47.57 27.14
C TYR A 742 60.94 48.15 26.48
N ARG A 743 60.81 49.19 25.64
CA ARG A 743 61.98 49.84 25.00
C ARG A 743 62.86 50.57 26.02
N ARG A 744 64.17 50.50 25.86
CA ARG A 744 65.11 51.33 26.63
C ARG A 744 64.88 52.80 26.26
N MET A 745 64.76 53.65 27.27
CA MET A 745 64.53 55.09 27.10
C MET A 745 65.85 55.87 27.18
N ASP A 746 65.89 57.05 26.58
CA ASP A 746 67.03 57.96 26.62
C ASP A 746 67.00 58.84 27.89
N SER A 747 65.82 59.07 28.46
CA SER A 747 65.64 59.81 29.73
C SER A 747 64.39 59.37 30.50
N GLU A 748 64.34 59.69 31.80
CA GLU A 748 63.23 59.39 32.73
C GLU A 748 63.01 60.55 33.72
N ASP A 749 61.80 60.69 34.27
CA ASP A 749 61.53 61.65 35.35
C ASP A 749 62.28 61.22 36.63
N VAL A 750 63.10 62.09 37.20
CA VAL A 750 63.63 61.94 38.56
C VAL A 750 62.68 62.68 39.50
N TYR A 751 61.89 61.96 40.29
CA TYR A 751 61.32 62.52 41.50
C TYR A 751 62.20 62.07 42.65
N ASP A 752 62.79 63.02 43.36
CA ASP A 752 63.31 62.76 44.70
C ASP A 752 62.13 62.21 45.51
N ASP A 753 62.20 60.93 45.86
CA ASP A 753 61.41 60.41 46.96
C ASP A 753 61.76 61.30 48.15
N VAL A 754 60.86 62.21 48.51
CA VAL A 754 60.98 63.06 49.69
C VAL A 754 61.32 62.13 50.82
N GLU A 755 62.55 62.28 51.29
CA GLU A 755 63.13 61.73 52.50
C GLU A 755 62.06 61.47 53.57
N THR A 756 61.57 60.24 53.65
CA THR A 756 61.20 59.69 54.96
C THR A 756 62.50 59.23 55.60
N ILE A 757 63.30 60.20 56.06
CA ILE A 757 64.30 59.97 57.11
C ILE A 757 63.53 59.39 58.30
N PRO A 758 63.78 58.14 58.72
CA PRO A 758 63.30 57.70 60.01
C PRO A 758 64.09 58.46 61.07
N MET A 759 63.35 59.15 61.96
CA MET A 759 63.89 59.83 63.13
C MET A 759 64.87 58.90 63.88
N LYS A 760 66.04 59.47 64.17
CA LYS A 760 67.08 58.90 65.02
C LYS A 760 66.55 58.78 66.45
N ASN A 761 66.34 57.56 66.95
CA ASN A 761 66.23 57.32 68.39
C ASN A 761 67.63 57.41 69.01
N MET A 762 68.01 58.61 69.43
CA MET A 762 69.12 58.81 70.35
C MET A 762 68.55 58.77 71.78
N GLN A 763 68.74 57.66 72.49
CA GLN A 763 68.49 57.57 73.92
C GLN A 763 69.36 58.63 74.62
N THR A 764 68.72 59.67 75.15
CA THR A 764 69.37 60.62 76.06
C THR A 764 69.21 60.08 77.47
N GLY A 765 70.35 59.73 78.08
CA GLY A 765 70.47 59.60 79.52
C GLY A 765 70.09 60.91 80.20
N ASN A 766 69.48 60.75 81.35
CA ASN A 766 68.88 61.77 82.18
C ASN A 766 69.89 62.83 82.67
N ILE A 767 69.41 64.06 82.84
CA ILE A 767 69.68 65.08 83.89
C ILE A 767 69.74 66.48 83.29
N GLY A 768 68.76 67.31 83.68
CA GLY A 768 68.68 68.73 83.32
C GLY A 768 69.53 69.64 84.22
N PHE A 769 69.51 70.94 83.93
CA PHE A 769 69.09 71.98 84.88
C PHE A 769 69.06 73.36 84.20
N HIS A 770 67.95 74.05 84.50
CA HIS A 770 67.60 75.47 84.54
C HIS A 770 67.98 76.53 83.48
N ARG A 771 67.07 77.52 83.51
CA ARG A 771 66.71 78.59 82.60
C ARG A 771 67.24 79.93 83.15
N HIS A 772 67.30 80.90 82.25
CA HIS A 772 67.39 82.37 82.40
C HIS A 772 68.80 82.97 82.56
N GLN A 773 69.33 83.77 81.61
CA GLN A 773 68.95 85.09 81.06
C GLN A 773 69.23 86.27 82.01
N THR A 774 69.73 87.37 81.41
CA THR A 774 69.79 88.78 81.90
C THR A 774 70.82 89.06 83.03
N THR A 775 71.59 90.15 83.12
CA THR A 775 71.86 91.38 82.34
C THR A 775 72.99 92.17 83.05
N GLN A 776 73.60 93.15 82.34
CA GLN A 776 74.20 94.43 82.85
C GLN A 776 75.37 94.35 83.86
N ASN A 777 76.45 95.15 83.80
CA ASN A 777 76.84 96.35 83.06
C ASN A 777 78.37 96.37 82.88
N LEU A 778 78.82 96.59 81.64
CA LEU A 778 79.89 97.47 81.11
C LEU A 778 80.42 96.90 79.80
#